data_AF-A0A5C5TBU2-F1
#
_entry.id   AF-A0A5C5TBU2-F1
#
_cell.length_a   1.000
_cell.length_b   1.000
_cell.length_c   1.000
_cell.angle_alpha   90.00
_cell.angle_beta   90.00
_cell.angle_gamma   90.00
#
_symmetry.space_group_name_H-M   'P 1'
#
loop_
_entity.id
_entity.type
_entity.pdbx_description
1 polymer ?
#
loop_
_entity_poly.entity_id
_entity_poly.type
_entity_poly.pdbx_seq_one_letter_code
_entity_poly.pdbx_strand_id
1 'polypeptide(L)'
;MALAKGLAQINPHVRRYLEDDVEDRKVEAEQWAQGKIAGLTNDEAKKLVADGSMPEFADPWKRAALTKYTGILAASAAANEATRIYSTDFDRVNGDVDAMLKGVYTAATKGFEGDKVFMAGFGSSWLSSVAKLRGQQVVDKSKDFQTDKIEKVMGVFRVDIDNAVAAGDLSRLSGIINSRYAANHSVLSMNKRDQDDIVWTLAQQYATNGRKDVVEALLNHKGADGTMLRDRAKFAAHAEGLLNKADDVAHKNGREGAIDERVAWLTKSDRGELDHDAFKAWLSKPENKNKFKPSDIEQMLRNDAAHKLTNANKEAAKSAALDLDRTIQAQEDRALEYGMRAGEMGTLSAVDRVPFFTKEDVKYGRSEPSGGWSAAEFRTKVIDKYLATSQAQFAADVKSVGEAEATKRQWNRELAWFTNNGVNHPKWEQVLGAGAQAASLPTIAGQAPSPVAQAGADLYVRLWAQAPNMAAGMLKDRKAMQFYEAYRLAREGSGDPKHALLMALNYTADPTQFDKPEYRAKLNDVKTAADRIDPTGWFGTAPKNKAWLASMVNERAQFYAHWTSVDEAVKNAADHVKRNIAVINGYAIPKPQGVDGKQVPPGFEKLIEVRLEAFTKEHGKKYGFDKDDLMVIPTDNGFGAWKIVMAGTPFDPLSYGEKSTTAPIFTAKDLWDDYKLTQSAADSKARFEAIHGQDQGALYGRLKKASEVKQPTIGTQLRPDLQRKLDEANKAFMDWVMGRSQDTSFKRNDQYPQQPPYVK
;
A
#
# COMPACT_ATOMS: atom_id res chain seq x y z
N MET A 1 115.73 -53.72 -16.62
CA MET A 1 114.85 -54.88 -16.32
C MET A 1 115.48 -56.26 -16.60
N ALA A 2 116.28 -56.45 -17.65
CA ALA A 2 116.86 -57.78 -17.96
C ALA A 2 117.75 -58.35 -16.83
N LEU A 3 118.55 -57.52 -16.16
CA LEU A 3 119.38 -57.91 -15.02
C LEU A 3 118.55 -58.28 -13.76
N ALA A 4 117.49 -57.51 -13.49
CA ALA A 4 116.59 -57.74 -12.36
C ALA A 4 115.75 -59.02 -12.53
N LYS A 5 115.30 -59.35 -13.75
CA LYS A 5 114.62 -60.62 -14.06
C LYS A 5 115.54 -61.83 -13.87
N GLY A 6 116.83 -61.71 -14.16
CA GLY A 6 117.83 -62.75 -13.88
C GLY A 6 118.07 -62.96 -12.38
N LEU A 7 118.12 -61.89 -11.59
CA LEU A 7 118.31 -61.94 -10.13
C LEU A 7 117.06 -62.42 -9.37
N ALA A 8 115.86 -62.17 -9.90
CA ALA A 8 114.59 -62.58 -9.29
C ALA A 8 114.39 -64.10 -9.23
N GLN A 9 115.12 -64.88 -10.03
CA GLN A 9 115.10 -66.35 -9.98
C GLN A 9 115.92 -66.91 -8.81
N ILE A 10 116.79 -66.10 -8.19
CA ILE A 10 117.73 -66.54 -7.15
C ILE A 10 117.36 -65.98 -5.77
N ASN A 11 116.63 -64.85 -5.68
CA ASN A 11 116.26 -64.21 -4.41
C ASN A 11 114.75 -63.86 -4.30
N PRO A 12 114.00 -64.48 -3.37
CA PRO A 12 112.57 -64.22 -3.15
C PRO A 12 112.23 -62.75 -2.82
N HIS A 13 113.14 -62.02 -2.20
CA HIS A 13 112.95 -60.60 -1.88
C HIS A 13 112.97 -59.72 -3.13
N VAL A 14 113.78 -60.07 -4.13
CA VAL A 14 113.80 -59.38 -5.43
C VAL A 14 112.53 -59.67 -6.22
N ARG A 15 111.98 -60.88 -6.09
CA ARG A 15 110.68 -61.22 -6.69
C ARG A 15 109.52 -60.45 -6.06
N ARG A 16 109.43 -60.39 -4.73
CA ARG A 16 108.42 -59.57 -4.04
C ARG A 16 108.55 -58.09 -4.39
N TYR A 17 109.76 -57.55 -4.39
CA TYR A 17 109.99 -56.17 -4.81
C TYR A 17 109.55 -55.91 -6.26
N LEU A 18 109.75 -56.85 -7.18
CA LEU A 18 109.27 -56.73 -8.56
C LEU A 18 107.74 -56.89 -8.68
N GLU A 19 107.11 -57.70 -7.84
CA GLU A 19 105.65 -57.84 -7.77
C GLU A 19 105.02 -56.57 -7.18
N ASP A 20 105.63 -56.00 -6.12
CA ASP A 20 105.22 -54.74 -5.49
C ASP A 20 105.45 -53.55 -6.46
N ASP A 21 106.60 -53.45 -7.14
CA ASP A 21 106.86 -52.39 -8.15
C ASP A 21 105.88 -52.47 -9.34
N VAL A 22 105.46 -53.68 -9.73
CA VAL A 22 104.45 -53.86 -10.78
C VAL A 22 103.07 -53.41 -10.31
N GLU A 23 102.68 -53.72 -9.07
CA GLU A 23 101.38 -53.30 -8.54
C GLU A 23 101.37 -51.79 -8.25
N ASP A 24 102.45 -51.21 -7.73
CA ASP A 24 102.61 -49.77 -7.53
C ASP A 24 102.51 -49.00 -8.86
N ARG A 25 103.20 -49.46 -9.92
CA ARG A 25 103.08 -48.87 -11.26
C ARG A 25 101.67 -48.98 -11.83
N LYS A 26 100.98 -50.08 -11.56
CA LYS A 26 99.60 -50.29 -12.01
C LYS A 26 98.64 -49.37 -11.26
N VAL A 27 98.78 -49.21 -9.95
CA VAL A 27 97.99 -48.27 -9.14
C VAL A 27 98.26 -46.83 -9.57
N GLU A 28 99.52 -46.45 -9.80
CA GLU A 28 99.89 -45.13 -10.32
C GLU A 28 99.26 -44.87 -11.69
N ALA A 29 99.34 -45.85 -12.60
CA ALA A 29 98.73 -45.77 -13.92
C ALA A 29 97.20 -45.67 -13.87
N GLU A 30 96.54 -46.38 -12.94
CA GLU A 30 95.10 -46.29 -12.73
C GLU A 30 94.66 -44.94 -12.16
N GLN A 31 95.38 -44.39 -11.16
CA GLN A 31 95.11 -43.06 -10.61
C GLN A 31 95.34 -41.96 -11.66
N TRP A 32 96.40 -42.07 -12.45
CA TRP A 32 96.66 -41.18 -13.58
C TRP A 32 95.53 -41.25 -14.61
N ALA A 33 95.12 -42.45 -15.02
CA ALA A 33 94.05 -42.64 -15.98
C ALA A 33 92.71 -42.07 -15.48
N GLN A 34 92.38 -42.27 -14.20
CA GLN A 34 91.21 -41.66 -13.57
C GLN A 34 91.27 -40.13 -13.62
N GLY A 35 92.40 -39.54 -13.22
CA GLY A 35 92.58 -38.08 -13.27
C GLY A 35 92.54 -37.51 -14.68
N LYS A 36 93.04 -38.28 -15.67
CA LYS A 36 93.06 -37.85 -17.07
C LYS A 36 91.68 -37.91 -17.72
N ILE A 37 90.88 -38.90 -17.34
CA ILE A 37 89.52 -39.09 -17.84
C ILE A 37 88.51 -38.21 -17.11
N ALA A 38 88.82 -37.75 -15.90
CA ALA A 38 88.00 -36.81 -15.17
C ALA A 38 87.80 -35.51 -15.97
N GLY A 39 86.57 -35.29 -16.45
CA GLY A 39 86.20 -34.11 -17.25
C GLY A 39 86.14 -34.34 -18.76
N LEU A 40 86.51 -35.52 -19.27
CA LEU A 40 86.32 -35.88 -20.67
C LEU A 40 84.93 -36.50 -20.89
N THR A 41 84.32 -36.18 -22.03
CA THR A 41 83.16 -36.93 -22.53
C THR A 41 83.59 -38.32 -23.01
N ASN A 42 82.62 -39.24 -23.12
CA ASN A 42 82.87 -40.59 -23.63
C ASN A 42 83.53 -40.59 -25.02
N ASP A 43 83.09 -39.71 -25.92
CA ASP A 43 83.61 -39.64 -27.29
C ASP A 43 85.03 -39.06 -27.32
N GLU A 44 85.32 -38.07 -26.47
CA GLU A 44 86.67 -37.53 -26.30
C GLU A 44 87.62 -38.57 -25.73
N ALA A 45 87.21 -39.33 -24.71
CA ALA A 45 88.01 -40.40 -24.12
C ALA A 45 88.27 -41.56 -25.11
N LYS A 46 87.26 -41.94 -25.91
CA LYS A 46 87.41 -42.93 -26.98
C LYS A 46 88.36 -42.45 -28.07
N LYS A 47 88.23 -41.19 -28.51
CA LYS A 47 89.11 -40.60 -29.50
C LYS A 47 90.55 -40.53 -28.99
N LEU A 48 90.73 -40.18 -27.72
CA LEU A 48 92.05 -40.09 -27.08
C LEU A 48 92.77 -41.44 -27.03
N VAL A 49 92.05 -42.52 -26.70
CA VAL A 49 92.62 -43.88 -26.72
C VAL A 49 92.86 -44.38 -28.14
N ALA A 50 91.94 -44.10 -29.07
CA ALA A 50 92.04 -44.54 -30.47
C ALA A 50 93.16 -43.84 -31.24
N ASP A 51 93.40 -42.55 -31.00
CA ASP A 51 94.43 -41.75 -31.67
C ASP A 51 95.85 -42.19 -31.28
N GLY A 52 96.02 -42.78 -30.09
CA GLY A 52 97.27 -43.46 -29.71
C GLY A 52 98.50 -42.54 -29.58
N SER A 53 98.34 -41.23 -29.74
CA SER A 53 99.41 -40.25 -29.95
C SER A 53 99.97 -39.63 -28.66
N MET A 54 99.45 -40.01 -27.50
CA MET A 54 99.90 -39.47 -26.22
C MET A 54 101.32 -39.94 -25.88
N PRO A 55 102.24 -39.03 -25.49
CA PRO A 55 103.57 -39.41 -25.02
C PRO A 55 103.55 -40.44 -23.89
N GLU A 56 102.54 -40.37 -23.01
CA GLU A 56 102.34 -41.28 -21.88
C GLU A 56 101.94 -42.71 -22.30
N PHE A 57 101.51 -42.92 -23.55
CA PHE A 57 101.21 -44.27 -24.08
C PHE A 57 102.46 -45.08 -24.40
N ALA A 58 103.65 -44.48 -24.32
CA ALA A 58 104.91 -45.23 -24.29
C ALA A 58 104.98 -46.16 -23.06
N ASP A 59 104.25 -45.86 -21.98
CA ASP A 59 104.07 -46.76 -20.83
C ASP A 59 102.85 -47.70 -21.06
N PRO A 60 103.07 -49.02 -21.18
CA PRO A 60 101.99 -49.97 -21.42
C PRO A 60 100.97 -50.03 -20.28
N TRP A 61 101.36 -49.72 -19.04
CA TRP A 61 100.44 -49.69 -17.90
C TRP A 61 99.51 -48.49 -17.96
N LYS A 62 100.03 -47.31 -18.31
CA LYS A 62 99.22 -46.09 -18.50
C LYS A 62 98.27 -46.22 -19.68
N ARG A 63 98.73 -46.80 -20.80
CA ARG A 63 97.86 -47.10 -21.94
C ARG A 63 96.74 -48.06 -21.56
N ALA A 64 97.06 -49.20 -20.94
CA ALA A 64 96.05 -50.17 -20.51
C ALA A 64 95.07 -49.60 -19.48
N ALA A 65 95.56 -48.84 -18.50
CA ALA A 65 94.72 -48.19 -17.51
C ALA A 65 93.74 -47.20 -18.17
N LEU A 66 94.22 -46.31 -19.06
CA LEU A 66 93.34 -45.37 -19.76
C LEU A 66 92.31 -46.10 -20.62
N THR A 67 92.73 -47.10 -21.41
CA THR A 67 91.81 -47.92 -22.21
C THR A 67 90.72 -48.59 -21.35
N LYS A 68 91.10 -49.14 -20.19
CA LYS A 68 90.15 -49.76 -19.24
C LYS A 68 89.16 -48.73 -18.69
N TYR A 69 89.61 -47.56 -18.25
CA TYR A 69 88.73 -46.51 -17.72
C TYR A 69 87.84 -45.88 -18.80
N THR A 70 88.32 -45.76 -20.04
CA THR A 70 87.47 -45.40 -21.19
C THR A 70 86.38 -46.44 -21.42
N GLY A 71 86.68 -47.73 -21.25
CA GLY A 71 85.67 -48.80 -21.23
C GLY A 71 84.63 -48.63 -20.12
N ILE A 72 85.06 -48.28 -18.91
CA ILE A 72 84.15 -48.01 -17.77
C ILE A 72 83.24 -46.80 -18.05
N LEU A 73 83.78 -45.70 -18.57
CA LEU A 73 82.98 -44.54 -18.97
C LEU A 73 81.98 -44.87 -20.07
N ALA A 74 82.40 -45.62 -21.09
CA ALA A 74 81.53 -46.04 -22.17
C ALA A 74 80.38 -46.91 -21.67
N ALA A 75 80.64 -47.78 -20.70
CA ALA A 75 79.60 -48.60 -20.06
C ALA A 75 78.62 -47.75 -19.23
N SER A 76 79.11 -46.73 -18.52
CA SER A 76 78.26 -45.76 -17.80
C SER A 76 77.34 -44.98 -18.75
N ALA A 77 77.90 -44.45 -19.84
CA ALA A 77 77.12 -43.76 -20.87
C ALA A 77 76.07 -44.68 -21.53
N ALA A 78 76.47 -45.92 -21.85
CA ALA A 78 75.56 -46.94 -22.37
C ALA A 78 74.44 -47.26 -21.38
N ALA A 79 74.74 -47.40 -20.08
CA ALA A 79 73.76 -47.70 -19.03
C ALA A 79 72.72 -46.59 -18.90
N ASN A 80 73.16 -45.33 -18.95
CA ASN A 80 72.27 -44.17 -18.93
C ASN A 80 71.37 -44.14 -20.17
N GLU A 81 71.92 -44.41 -21.35
CA GLU A 81 71.13 -44.44 -22.59
C GLU A 81 70.12 -45.60 -22.60
N ALA A 82 70.52 -46.79 -22.19
CA ALA A 82 69.61 -47.94 -22.04
C ALA A 82 68.48 -47.63 -21.04
N THR A 83 68.79 -46.94 -19.95
CA THR A 83 67.78 -46.51 -18.96
C THR A 83 66.82 -45.47 -19.55
N ARG A 84 67.33 -44.52 -20.33
CA ARG A 84 66.52 -43.51 -21.04
C ARG A 84 65.56 -44.19 -22.03
N ILE A 85 66.08 -45.02 -22.93
CA ILE A 85 65.27 -45.76 -23.92
C ILE A 85 64.20 -46.60 -23.22
N TYR A 86 64.58 -47.36 -22.18
CA TYR A 86 63.64 -48.15 -21.39
C TYR A 86 62.52 -47.30 -20.76
N SER A 87 62.85 -46.08 -20.35
CA SER A 87 61.92 -45.17 -19.70
C SER A 87 60.99 -44.43 -20.66
N THR A 88 61.41 -44.15 -21.90
CA THR A 88 60.65 -43.28 -22.81
C THR A 88 60.15 -43.97 -24.07
N ASP A 89 60.99 -44.79 -24.71
CA ASP A 89 60.79 -45.22 -26.10
C ASP A 89 60.51 -46.73 -26.22
N PHE A 90 60.71 -47.48 -25.14
CA PHE A 90 60.59 -48.92 -25.11
C PHE A 90 59.21 -49.40 -24.64
N ASP A 91 58.63 -50.37 -25.35
CA ASP A 91 57.45 -51.10 -24.89
C ASP A 91 57.83 -52.01 -23.71
N ARG A 92 57.54 -51.55 -22.49
CA ARG A 92 57.88 -52.26 -21.26
C ARG A 92 57.13 -53.59 -21.09
N VAL A 93 56.00 -53.76 -21.79
CA VAL A 93 55.13 -54.94 -21.68
C VAL A 93 55.49 -55.97 -22.74
N ASN A 94 55.62 -55.60 -24.01
CA ASN A 94 55.86 -56.57 -25.10
C ASN A 94 57.24 -56.48 -25.74
N GLY A 95 58.04 -55.46 -25.41
CA GLY A 95 59.34 -55.23 -26.02
C GLY A 95 60.38 -56.29 -25.65
N ASP A 96 61.32 -56.52 -26.58
CA ASP A 96 62.49 -57.37 -26.36
C ASP A 96 63.63 -56.54 -25.74
N VAL A 97 63.80 -56.65 -24.42
CA VAL A 97 64.82 -55.89 -23.67
C VAL A 97 66.23 -56.33 -24.04
N ASP A 98 66.40 -57.59 -24.46
CA ASP A 98 67.70 -58.12 -24.84
C ASP A 98 68.13 -57.58 -26.20
N ALA A 99 67.20 -57.47 -27.16
CA ALA A 99 67.46 -56.79 -28.42
C ALA A 99 67.80 -55.31 -28.22
N MET A 100 67.06 -54.60 -27.35
CA MET A 100 67.35 -53.19 -27.00
C MET A 100 68.75 -53.04 -26.39
N LEU A 101 69.06 -53.83 -25.36
CA LEU A 101 70.35 -53.78 -24.67
C LEU A 101 71.51 -54.18 -25.60
N LYS A 102 71.31 -55.15 -26.50
CA LYS A 102 72.29 -55.52 -27.52
C LYS A 102 72.56 -54.38 -28.49
N GLY A 103 71.52 -53.62 -28.88
CA GLY A 103 71.66 -52.42 -29.71
C GLY A 103 72.53 -51.37 -29.04
N VAL A 104 72.24 -51.05 -27.78
CA VAL A 104 73.02 -50.09 -26.97
C VAL A 104 74.47 -50.57 -26.77
N TYR A 105 74.67 -51.85 -26.44
CA TYR A 105 75.99 -52.46 -26.32
C TYR A 105 76.80 -52.30 -27.61
N THR A 106 76.22 -52.68 -28.74
CA THR A 106 76.89 -52.64 -30.06
C THR A 106 77.30 -51.21 -30.43
N ALA A 107 76.43 -50.22 -30.18
CA ALA A 107 76.75 -48.82 -30.41
C ALA A 107 77.88 -48.33 -29.50
N ALA A 108 77.88 -48.75 -28.22
CA ALA A 108 78.84 -48.30 -27.23
C ALA A 108 80.24 -48.93 -27.38
N THR A 109 80.35 -50.14 -27.91
CA THR A 109 81.63 -50.85 -28.11
C THR A 109 82.22 -50.69 -29.52
N LYS A 110 81.54 -49.94 -30.40
CA LYS A 110 81.95 -49.77 -31.80
C LYS A 110 83.39 -49.27 -31.92
N GLY A 111 84.24 -50.00 -32.64
CA GLY A 111 85.65 -49.68 -32.85
C GLY A 111 86.62 -50.23 -31.78
N PHE A 112 86.11 -50.89 -30.75
CA PHE A 112 86.89 -51.48 -29.65
C PHE A 112 86.58 -52.97 -29.42
N GLU A 113 85.85 -53.63 -30.33
CA GLU A 113 85.31 -54.99 -30.16
C GLU A 113 86.38 -56.06 -29.92
N GLY A 114 87.60 -55.85 -30.42
CA GLY A 114 88.75 -56.73 -30.22
C GLY A 114 89.69 -56.35 -29.06
N ASP A 115 89.47 -55.20 -28.42
CA ASP A 115 90.36 -54.70 -27.36
C ASP A 115 90.00 -55.33 -26.01
N LYS A 116 90.80 -56.31 -25.58
CA LYS A 116 90.57 -57.04 -24.32
C LYS A 116 90.57 -56.14 -23.08
N VAL A 117 91.33 -55.04 -23.10
CA VAL A 117 91.48 -54.16 -21.94
C VAL A 117 90.27 -53.22 -21.84
N PHE A 118 89.83 -52.67 -22.98
CA PHE A 118 88.59 -51.89 -23.05
C PHE A 118 87.39 -52.74 -22.64
N MET A 119 87.28 -53.94 -23.23
CA MET A 119 86.15 -54.85 -22.98
C MET A 119 86.10 -55.34 -21.54
N ALA A 120 87.24 -55.49 -20.85
CA ALA A 120 87.27 -55.80 -19.43
C ALA A 120 86.70 -54.66 -18.55
N GLY A 121 87.06 -53.41 -18.85
CA GLY A 121 86.50 -52.23 -18.18
C GLY A 121 85.01 -52.03 -18.48
N PHE A 122 84.62 -52.18 -19.75
CA PHE A 122 83.24 -52.02 -20.20
C PHE A 122 82.32 -53.12 -19.63
N GLY A 123 82.71 -54.39 -19.80
CA GLY A 123 81.87 -55.54 -19.45
C GLY A 123 81.54 -55.60 -17.96
N SER A 124 82.51 -55.32 -17.09
CA SER A 124 82.31 -55.34 -15.63
C SER A 124 81.26 -54.31 -15.17
N SER A 125 81.24 -53.11 -15.77
CA SER A 125 80.30 -52.05 -15.41
C SER A 125 78.93 -52.24 -16.09
N TRP A 126 78.90 -52.64 -17.37
CA TRP A 126 77.68 -52.80 -18.16
C TRP A 126 76.77 -53.94 -17.67
N LEU A 127 77.34 -55.09 -17.29
CA LEU A 127 76.56 -56.26 -16.87
C LEU A 127 75.65 -55.99 -15.66
N SER A 128 76.08 -55.13 -14.73
CA SER A 128 75.26 -54.74 -13.57
C SER A 128 73.98 -53.99 -13.98
N SER A 129 74.09 -53.12 -14.98
CA SER A 129 72.96 -52.31 -15.49
C SER A 129 71.99 -53.15 -16.31
N VAL A 130 72.51 -54.10 -17.11
CA VAL A 130 71.71 -55.10 -17.83
C VAL A 130 70.83 -55.91 -16.88
N ALA A 131 71.40 -56.43 -15.79
CA ALA A 131 70.65 -57.20 -14.80
C ALA A 131 69.51 -56.38 -14.17
N LYS A 132 69.78 -55.11 -13.83
CA LYS A 132 68.78 -54.19 -13.26
C LYS A 132 67.61 -53.94 -14.21
N LEU A 133 67.88 -53.63 -15.49
CA LEU A 133 66.82 -53.34 -16.47
C LEU A 133 65.97 -54.58 -16.81
N ARG A 134 66.60 -55.76 -16.90
CA ARG A 134 65.86 -57.03 -17.03
C ARG A 134 64.94 -57.29 -15.84
N GLY A 135 65.44 -57.09 -14.61
CA GLY A 135 64.64 -57.21 -13.40
C GLY A 135 63.47 -56.24 -13.38
N GLN A 136 63.69 -54.98 -13.80
CA GLN A 136 62.64 -53.98 -13.91
C GLN A 136 61.56 -54.38 -14.92
N GLN A 137 61.93 -54.96 -16.06
CA GLN A 137 60.93 -55.43 -17.05
C GLN A 137 60.04 -56.55 -16.52
N VAL A 138 60.59 -57.47 -15.73
CA VAL A 138 59.78 -58.51 -15.07
C VAL A 138 58.78 -57.88 -14.10
N VAL A 139 59.21 -56.87 -13.34
CA VAL A 139 58.33 -56.14 -12.42
C VAL A 139 57.23 -55.39 -13.17
N ASP A 140 57.57 -54.69 -14.26
CA ASP A 140 56.59 -53.91 -15.04
C ASP A 140 55.57 -54.83 -15.73
N LYS A 141 56.02 -55.92 -16.37
CA LYS A 141 55.14 -56.96 -16.92
C LYS A 141 54.22 -57.56 -15.87
N SER A 142 54.76 -57.83 -14.67
CA SER A 142 53.96 -58.37 -13.56
C SER A 142 52.88 -57.38 -13.10
N LYS A 143 53.20 -56.08 -12.99
CA LYS A 143 52.23 -55.04 -12.63
C LYS A 143 51.14 -54.85 -13.67
N ASP A 144 51.50 -54.85 -14.95
CA ASP A 144 50.56 -54.73 -16.05
C ASP A 144 49.57 -55.91 -16.05
N PHE A 145 50.08 -57.13 -15.92
CA PHE A 145 49.25 -58.33 -15.81
C PHE A 145 48.29 -58.28 -14.60
N GLN A 146 48.75 -57.79 -13.45
CA GLN A 146 47.86 -57.63 -12.28
C GLN A 146 46.79 -56.55 -12.52
N THR A 147 47.14 -55.45 -13.19
CA THR A 147 46.21 -54.37 -13.52
C THR A 147 45.13 -54.85 -14.49
N ASP A 148 45.51 -55.48 -15.60
CA ASP A 148 44.60 -56.06 -16.60
C ASP A 148 43.65 -57.09 -15.97
N LYS A 149 44.17 -57.93 -15.06
CA LYS A 149 43.36 -58.87 -14.29
C LYS A 149 42.34 -58.16 -13.40
N ILE A 150 42.73 -57.12 -12.66
CA ILE A 150 41.83 -56.34 -11.80
C ILE A 150 40.73 -55.68 -12.64
N GLU A 151 41.09 -55.06 -13.77
CA GLU A 151 40.15 -54.39 -14.67
C GLU A 151 39.13 -55.35 -15.28
N LYS A 152 39.57 -56.51 -15.78
CA LYS A 152 38.68 -57.55 -16.31
C LYS A 152 37.71 -58.05 -15.26
N VAL A 153 38.19 -58.32 -14.05
CA VAL A 153 37.34 -58.77 -12.94
C VAL A 153 36.33 -57.69 -12.55
N MET A 154 36.76 -56.43 -12.44
CA MET A 154 35.88 -55.29 -12.15
C MET A 154 34.79 -55.14 -13.23
N GLY A 155 35.16 -55.27 -14.50
CA GLY A 155 34.21 -55.22 -15.62
C GLY A 155 33.13 -56.30 -15.54
N VAL A 156 33.50 -57.54 -15.21
CA VAL A 156 32.54 -58.63 -15.04
C VAL A 156 31.61 -58.40 -13.86
N PHE A 157 32.14 -57.99 -12.70
CA PHE A 157 31.31 -57.64 -11.55
C PHE A 157 30.32 -56.53 -11.89
N ARG A 158 30.78 -55.49 -12.59
CA ARG A 158 29.91 -54.38 -12.98
C ARG A 158 28.76 -54.84 -13.87
N VAL A 159 29.03 -55.64 -14.91
CA VAL A 159 28.00 -56.18 -15.80
C VAL A 159 26.95 -56.98 -15.00
N ASP A 160 27.41 -57.81 -14.08
CA ASP A 160 26.53 -58.62 -13.25
C ASP A 160 25.66 -57.79 -12.30
N ILE A 161 26.25 -56.75 -11.69
CA ILE A 161 25.52 -55.80 -10.83
C ILE A 161 24.48 -55.03 -11.65
N ASP A 162 24.86 -54.52 -12.82
CA ASP A 162 23.96 -53.79 -13.72
C ASP A 162 22.80 -54.69 -14.20
N ASN A 163 23.04 -55.98 -14.45
CA ASN A 163 21.99 -56.94 -14.77
C ASN A 163 21.03 -57.18 -13.60
N ALA A 164 21.54 -57.31 -12.38
CA ALA A 164 20.71 -57.47 -11.18
C ALA A 164 19.85 -56.23 -10.91
N VAL A 165 20.44 -55.05 -11.12
CA VAL A 165 19.76 -53.75 -11.08
C VAL A 165 18.63 -53.68 -12.10
N ALA A 166 18.89 -54.05 -13.36
CA ALA A 166 17.89 -54.03 -14.43
C ALA A 166 16.74 -55.01 -14.17
N ALA A 167 17.03 -56.14 -13.52
CA ALA A 167 16.01 -57.12 -13.11
C ALA A 167 15.25 -56.72 -11.84
N GLY A 168 15.67 -55.67 -11.11
CA GLY A 168 15.07 -55.25 -9.84
C GLY A 168 15.31 -56.23 -8.68
N ASP A 169 16.27 -57.15 -8.80
CA ASP A 169 16.52 -58.23 -7.83
C ASP A 169 17.90 -58.07 -7.17
N LEU A 170 18.04 -57.02 -6.36
CA LEU A 170 19.27 -56.76 -5.59
C LEU A 170 19.51 -57.79 -4.49
N SER A 171 18.50 -58.59 -4.12
CA SER A 171 18.64 -59.64 -3.12
C SER A 171 19.61 -60.75 -3.55
N ARG A 172 19.71 -60.98 -4.87
CA ARG A 172 20.62 -61.96 -5.48
C ARG A 172 22.08 -61.52 -5.56
N LEU A 173 22.36 -60.23 -5.37
CA LEU A 173 23.69 -59.65 -5.60
C LEU A 173 24.78 -60.37 -4.80
N SER A 174 24.50 -60.71 -3.54
CA SER A 174 25.46 -61.44 -2.70
C SER A 174 25.80 -62.83 -3.24
N GLY A 175 24.82 -63.54 -3.82
CA GLY A 175 25.05 -64.85 -4.44
C GLY A 175 25.88 -64.74 -5.71
N ILE A 176 25.61 -63.72 -6.53
CA ILE A 176 26.36 -63.44 -7.75
C ILE A 176 27.82 -63.09 -7.43
N ILE A 177 28.05 -62.20 -6.46
CA ILE A 177 29.38 -61.79 -6.03
C ILE A 177 30.17 -63.00 -5.52
N ASN A 178 29.57 -63.84 -4.67
CA ASN A 178 30.24 -65.03 -4.13
C ASN A 178 30.57 -66.07 -5.21
N SER A 179 29.70 -66.26 -6.20
CA SER A 179 29.99 -67.14 -7.35
C SER A 179 31.21 -66.64 -8.15
N ARG A 180 31.30 -65.33 -8.37
CA ARG A 180 32.47 -64.71 -9.01
C ARG A 180 33.73 -64.81 -8.16
N TYR A 181 33.62 -64.70 -6.83
CA TYR A 181 34.75 -64.87 -5.93
C TYR A 181 35.41 -66.23 -6.12
N ALA A 182 34.60 -67.29 -6.21
CA ALA A 182 35.07 -68.64 -6.47
C ALA A 182 35.68 -68.77 -7.87
N ALA A 183 35.00 -68.27 -8.92
CA ALA A 183 35.48 -68.36 -10.30
C ALA A 183 36.78 -67.58 -10.55
N ASN A 184 36.90 -66.36 -10.02
CA ASN A 184 38.11 -65.54 -10.16
C ASN A 184 39.27 -66.11 -9.34
N HIS A 185 38.98 -66.74 -8.20
CA HIS A 185 40.01 -67.43 -7.44
C HIS A 185 40.53 -68.66 -8.19
N SER A 186 39.65 -69.48 -8.78
CA SER A 186 40.06 -70.69 -9.50
C SER A 186 40.74 -70.40 -10.85
N VAL A 187 40.23 -69.43 -11.61
CA VAL A 187 40.72 -69.13 -12.97
C VAL A 187 41.89 -68.14 -12.95
N LEU A 188 41.81 -67.09 -12.14
CA LEU A 188 42.77 -65.99 -12.16
C LEU A 188 43.69 -65.98 -10.94
N SER A 189 43.52 -66.90 -9.97
CA SER A 189 44.26 -66.91 -8.70
C SER A 189 44.15 -65.58 -7.95
N MET A 190 42.99 -64.91 -8.03
CA MET A 190 42.75 -63.67 -7.29
C MET A 190 42.33 -63.97 -5.85
N ASN A 191 43.02 -63.37 -4.87
CA ASN A 191 42.65 -63.56 -3.48
C ASN A 191 41.33 -62.80 -3.19
N LYS A 192 40.63 -63.18 -2.12
CA LYS A 192 39.32 -62.59 -1.79
C LYS A 192 39.43 -61.12 -1.35
N ARG A 193 40.53 -60.72 -0.70
CA ARG A 193 40.74 -59.33 -0.23
C ARG A 193 40.85 -58.36 -1.41
N ASP A 194 41.55 -58.75 -2.47
CA ASP A 194 41.67 -57.93 -3.68
C ASP A 194 40.30 -57.80 -4.37
N GLN A 195 39.48 -58.85 -4.32
CA GLN A 195 38.12 -58.80 -4.87
C GLN A 195 37.18 -57.94 -4.01
N ASP A 196 37.38 -57.90 -2.69
CA ASP A 196 36.66 -56.97 -1.80
C ASP A 196 36.95 -55.51 -2.17
N ASP A 197 38.21 -55.20 -2.47
CA ASP A 197 38.63 -53.86 -2.91
C ASP A 197 37.98 -53.46 -4.23
N ILE A 198 37.80 -54.42 -5.15
CA ILE A 198 37.04 -54.20 -6.40
C ILE A 198 35.57 -53.91 -6.09
N VAL A 199 34.91 -54.73 -5.25
CA VAL A 199 33.50 -54.54 -4.89
C VAL A 199 33.29 -53.19 -4.16
N TRP A 200 34.22 -52.82 -3.28
CA TRP A 200 34.23 -51.51 -2.64
C TRP A 200 34.36 -50.36 -3.65
N THR A 201 35.27 -50.49 -4.63
CA THR A 201 35.45 -49.50 -5.70
C THR A 201 34.17 -49.34 -6.53
N LEU A 202 33.48 -50.44 -6.82
CA LEU A 202 32.19 -50.41 -7.50
C LEU A 202 31.11 -49.73 -6.63
N ALA A 203 31.06 -50.01 -5.32
CA ALA A 203 30.17 -49.31 -4.41
C ALA A 203 30.44 -47.79 -4.41
N GLN A 204 31.71 -47.37 -4.50
CA GLN A 204 32.06 -45.95 -4.68
C GLN A 204 31.50 -45.34 -5.96
N GLN A 205 31.56 -46.07 -7.08
CA GLN A 205 30.99 -45.63 -8.36
C GLN A 205 29.45 -45.55 -8.33
N TYR A 206 28.77 -46.52 -7.73
CA TYR A 206 27.30 -46.46 -7.60
C TYR A 206 26.85 -45.37 -6.63
N ALA A 207 27.63 -45.07 -5.59
CA ALA A 207 27.36 -43.94 -4.72
C ALA A 207 27.46 -42.60 -5.45
N THR A 208 28.43 -42.42 -6.35
CA THR A 208 28.51 -41.21 -7.18
C THR A 208 27.34 -41.06 -8.16
N ASN A 209 26.62 -42.14 -8.45
CA ASN A 209 25.43 -42.14 -9.29
C ASN A 209 24.12 -42.03 -8.48
N GLY A 210 24.19 -41.90 -7.14
CA GLY A 210 23.02 -41.83 -6.27
C GLY A 210 22.26 -43.15 -6.12
N ARG A 211 22.90 -44.29 -6.39
CA ARG A 211 22.28 -45.63 -6.31
C ARG A 211 22.46 -46.24 -4.92
N LYS A 212 21.82 -45.61 -3.92
CA LYS A 212 21.93 -46.02 -2.51
C LYS A 212 21.52 -47.48 -2.28
N ASP A 213 20.47 -47.91 -2.95
CA ASP A 213 19.98 -49.30 -2.96
C ASP A 213 21.07 -50.30 -3.36
N VAL A 214 21.82 -50.00 -4.42
CA VAL A 214 22.91 -50.84 -4.92
C VAL A 214 24.11 -50.80 -3.98
N VAL A 215 24.47 -49.60 -3.49
CA VAL A 215 25.56 -49.42 -2.52
C VAL A 215 25.28 -50.23 -1.26
N GLU A 216 24.07 -50.15 -0.72
CA GLU A 216 23.66 -50.91 0.46
C GLU A 216 23.73 -52.42 0.20
N ALA A 217 23.25 -52.90 -0.95
CA ALA A 217 23.35 -54.30 -1.32
C ALA A 217 24.81 -54.80 -1.46
N LEU A 218 25.70 -53.98 -2.06
CA LEU A 218 27.13 -54.27 -2.18
C LEU A 218 27.82 -54.26 -0.81
N LEU A 219 27.48 -53.33 0.07
CA LEU A 219 28.05 -53.24 1.41
C LEU A 219 27.59 -54.36 2.34
N ASN A 220 26.35 -54.83 2.16
CA ASN A 220 25.74 -55.90 2.96
C ASN A 220 26.02 -57.31 2.42
N HIS A 221 26.72 -57.45 1.29
CA HIS A 221 27.08 -58.77 0.78
C HIS A 221 28.01 -59.47 1.78
N LYS A 222 27.76 -60.76 2.02
CA LYS A 222 28.59 -61.59 2.90
C LYS A 222 29.63 -62.31 2.08
N GLY A 223 30.90 -62.17 2.43
CA GLY A 223 31.93 -63.02 1.83
C GLY A 223 31.98 -64.41 2.48
N ALA A 224 33.01 -65.17 2.11
CA ALA A 224 33.15 -66.57 2.53
C ALA A 224 33.36 -66.79 4.04
N ASP A 225 33.77 -65.75 4.76
CA ASP A 225 33.89 -65.73 6.22
C ASP A 225 32.57 -65.36 6.93
N GLY A 226 31.51 -65.10 6.16
CA GLY A 226 30.19 -64.72 6.66
C GLY A 226 30.07 -63.26 7.10
N THR A 227 31.16 -62.48 7.07
CA THR A 227 31.14 -61.06 7.42
C THR A 227 30.68 -60.22 6.24
N MET A 228 29.92 -59.15 6.53
CA MET A 228 29.53 -58.19 5.50
C MET A 228 30.70 -57.30 5.12
N LEU A 229 30.77 -56.84 3.87
CA LEU A 229 31.83 -55.94 3.42
C LEU A 229 31.96 -54.70 4.31
N ARG A 230 30.82 -54.10 4.71
CA ARG A 230 30.80 -52.94 5.62
C ARG A 230 31.34 -53.21 7.02
N ASP A 231 31.32 -54.46 7.49
CA ASP A 231 31.74 -54.78 8.86
C ASP A 231 33.25 -55.13 8.93
N ARG A 232 33.92 -55.22 7.77
CA ARG A 232 35.35 -55.51 7.71
C ARG A 232 36.17 -54.29 8.09
N ALA A 233 37.20 -54.50 8.90
CA ALA A 233 38.02 -53.44 9.49
C ALA A 233 38.52 -52.37 8.50
N LYS A 234 38.85 -52.76 7.25
CA LYS A 234 39.31 -51.84 6.20
C LYS A 234 38.23 -50.85 5.73
N PHE A 235 36.97 -51.26 5.74
CA PHE A 235 35.86 -50.52 5.12
C PHE A 235 34.89 -49.92 6.14
N ALA A 236 34.83 -50.46 7.35
CA ALA A 236 33.84 -50.10 8.37
C ALA A 236 33.78 -48.61 8.69
N ALA A 237 34.93 -47.95 8.80
CA ALA A 237 34.98 -46.51 9.08
C ALA A 237 34.39 -45.63 7.96
N HIS A 238 34.26 -46.16 6.74
CA HIS A 238 33.85 -45.40 5.55
C HIS A 238 32.48 -45.81 4.99
N ALA A 239 31.93 -46.96 5.41
CA ALA A 239 30.69 -47.51 4.86
C ALA A 239 29.50 -46.55 5.02
N GLU A 240 29.34 -45.94 6.20
CA GLU A 240 28.27 -44.98 6.48
C GLU A 240 28.41 -43.71 5.64
N GLY A 241 29.64 -43.20 5.53
CA GLY A 241 29.93 -42.04 4.68
C GLY A 241 29.60 -42.30 3.21
N LEU A 242 29.77 -43.54 2.75
CA LEU A 242 29.44 -43.94 1.39
C LEU A 242 27.92 -44.01 1.14
N LEU A 243 27.14 -44.54 2.09
CA LEU A 243 25.68 -44.54 2.04
C LEU A 243 25.10 -43.12 2.06
N ASN A 244 25.63 -42.25 2.92
CA ASN A 244 25.23 -40.83 2.98
C ASN A 244 25.54 -40.10 1.67
N LYS A 245 26.71 -40.34 1.06
CA LYS A 245 27.03 -39.79 -0.26
C LYS A 245 26.03 -40.23 -1.32
N ALA A 246 25.67 -41.51 -1.34
CA ALA A 246 24.69 -42.04 -2.29
C ALA A 246 23.30 -41.40 -2.09
N ASP A 247 22.88 -41.23 -0.84
CA ASP A 247 21.62 -40.58 -0.47
C ASP A 247 21.57 -39.10 -0.89
N ASP A 248 22.64 -38.36 -0.63
CA ASP A 248 22.77 -36.94 -1.01
C ASP A 248 22.72 -36.75 -2.53
N VAL A 249 23.40 -37.61 -3.29
CA VAL A 249 23.37 -37.57 -4.76
C VAL A 249 21.97 -37.96 -5.27
N ALA A 250 21.32 -38.97 -4.68
CA ALA A 250 19.96 -39.35 -5.04
C ALA A 250 18.97 -38.20 -4.83
N HIS A 251 19.08 -37.49 -3.70
CA HIS A 251 18.31 -36.28 -3.42
C HIS A 251 18.64 -35.12 -4.34
N LYS A 252 19.91 -34.95 -4.74
CA LYS A 252 20.29 -33.93 -5.72
C LYS A 252 19.64 -34.21 -7.08
N ASN A 253 19.81 -35.42 -7.60
CA ASN A 253 19.26 -35.84 -8.89
C ASN A 253 17.72 -35.78 -8.90
N GLY A 254 17.08 -36.25 -7.82
CA GLY A 254 15.64 -36.18 -7.66
C GLY A 254 15.11 -34.74 -7.63
N ARG A 255 15.83 -33.81 -6.97
CA ARG A 255 15.47 -32.39 -6.95
C ARG A 255 15.64 -31.71 -8.30
N GLU A 256 16.73 -32.00 -9.01
CA GLU A 256 17.01 -31.43 -10.34
C GLU A 256 16.03 -31.94 -11.40
N GLY A 257 15.63 -33.22 -11.33
CA GLY A 257 14.64 -33.81 -12.24
C GLY A 257 13.19 -33.40 -11.99
N ALA A 258 12.91 -32.67 -10.91
CA ALA A 258 11.55 -32.34 -10.47
C ALA A 258 11.30 -30.85 -10.23
N ILE A 259 12.12 -29.99 -10.83
CA ILE A 259 12.09 -28.54 -10.56
C ILE A 259 10.68 -27.97 -10.73
N ASP A 260 10.00 -28.25 -11.84
CA ASP A 260 8.69 -27.68 -12.15
C ASP A 260 7.62 -28.09 -11.13
N GLU A 261 7.60 -29.36 -10.75
CA GLU A 261 6.63 -29.90 -9.79
C GLU A 261 6.90 -29.35 -8.39
N ARG A 262 8.18 -29.22 -8.01
CA ARG A 262 8.58 -28.62 -6.74
C ARG A 262 8.19 -27.15 -6.68
N VAL A 263 8.46 -26.39 -7.75
CA VAL A 263 8.06 -24.99 -7.86
C VAL A 263 6.54 -24.85 -7.77
N ALA A 264 5.77 -25.76 -8.37
CA ALA A 264 4.32 -25.75 -8.26
C ALA A 264 3.83 -25.95 -6.82
N TRP A 265 4.40 -26.90 -6.08
CA TRP A 265 4.06 -27.12 -4.66
C TRP A 265 4.51 -25.96 -3.77
N LEU A 266 5.72 -25.43 -3.97
CA LEU A 266 6.23 -24.26 -3.26
C LEU A 266 5.34 -23.03 -3.51
N THR A 267 4.95 -22.79 -4.76
CA THR A 267 4.07 -21.67 -5.12
C THR A 267 2.72 -21.78 -4.42
N LYS A 268 2.13 -22.99 -4.35
CA LYS A 268 0.87 -23.20 -3.60
C LYS A 268 1.07 -22.95 -2.10
N SER A 269 2.17 -23.41 -1.54
CA SER A 269 2.54 -23.16 -0.15
C SER A 269 2.70 -21.67 0.17
N ASP A 270 3.46 -20.94 -0.65
CA ASP A 270 3.72 -19.51 -0.45
C ASP A 270 2.46 -18.63 -0.66
N ARG A 271 1.43 -19.18 -1.30
CA ARG A 271 0.11 -18.54 -1.43
C ARG A 271 -0.87 -18.90 -0.32
N GLY A 272 -0.54 -19.87 0.54
CA GLY A 272 -1.51 -20.42 1.50
C GLY A 272 -2.61 -21.26 0.82
N GLU A 273 -2.31 -21.85 -0.33
CA GLU A 273 -3.22 -22.65 -1.17
C GLU A 273 -2.80 -24.13 -1.21
N LEU A 274 -1.89 -24.56 -0.33
CA LEU A 274 -1.43 -25.95 -0.31
C LEU A 274 -2.55 -26.86 0.19
N ASP A 275 -2.92 -27.82 -0.65
CA ASP A 275 -3.69 -29.00 -0.25
C ASP A 275 -2.72 -30.00 0.39
N HIS A 276 -2.81 -30.13 1.71
CA HIS A 276 -1.89 -30.95 2.50
C HIS A 276 -2.04 -32.44 2.18
N ASP A 277 -3.24 -32.91 1.89
CA ASP A 277 -3.51 -34.32 1.63
C ASP A 277 -3.03 -34.71 0.24
N ALA A 278 -3.30 -33.86 -0.76
CA ALA A 278 -2.77 -34.05 -2.11
C ALA A 278 -1.23 -34.01 -2.13
N PHE A 279 -0.61 -33.12 -1.35
CA PHE A 279 0.85 -33.03 -1.25
C PHE A 279 1.47 -34.26 -0.58
N LYS A 280 0.88 -34.73 0.53
CA LYS A 280 1.31 -35.99 1.21
C LYS A 280 1.14 -37.21 0.31
N ALA A 281 0.01 -37.32 -0.40
CA ALA A 281 -0.21 -38.39 -1.37
C ALA A 281 0.82 -38.37 -2.50
N TRP A 282 1.17 -37.18 -3.00
CA TRP A 282 2.23 -37.03 -4.01
C TRP A 282 3.60 -37.46 -3.49
N LEU A 283 3.99 -37.06 -2.27
CA LEU A 283 5.26 -37.44 -1.63
C LEU A 283 5.37 -38.95 -1.34
N SER A 284 4.24 -39.63 -1.13
CA SER A 284 4.22 -41.06 -0.80
C SER A 284 4.60 -41.97 -1.98
N LYS A 285 4.60 -41.45 -3.21
CA LYS A 285 4.96 -42.22 -4.40
C LYS A 285 6.49 -42.46 -4.44
N PRO A 286 6.97 -43.68 -4.76
CA PRO A 286 8.39 -44.02 -4.77
C PRO A 286 9.25 -43.06 -5.60
N GLU A 287 8.76 -42.64 -6.77
CA GLU A 287 9.44 -41.71 -7.68
C GLU A 287 9.60 -40.29 -7.12
N ASN A 288 8.85 -39.93 -6.08
CA ASN A 288 8.87 -38.59 -5.48
C ASN A 288 9.60 -38.50 -4.15
N LYS A 289 9.98 -39.65 -3.56
CA LYS A 289 10.57 -39.75 -2.21
C LYS A 289 11.81 -38.85 -2.02
N ASN A 290 12.58 -38.61 -3.09
CA ASN A 290 13.81 -37.84 -3.05
C ASN A 290 13.68 -36.41 -3.57
N LYS A 291 12.47 -35.98 -3.99
CA LYS A 291 12.23 -34.65 -4.58
C LYS A 291 12.21 -33.53 -3.54
N PHE A 292 11.98 -33.83 -2.27
CA PHE A 292 12.11 -32.87 -1.16
C PHE A 292 12.86 -33.50 0.00
N LYS A 293 13.60 -32.68 0.75
CA LYS A 293 14.10 -33.10 2.06
C LYS A 293 12.97 -33.02 3.10
N PRO A 294 12.99 -33.83 4.17
CA PRO A 294 12.03 -33.71 5.28
C PRO A 294 11.92 -32.29 5.84
N SER A 295 13.06 -31.58 5.95
CA SER A 295 13.11 -30.18 6.38
C SER A 295 12.37 -29.22 5.44
N ASP A 296 12.43 -29.47 4.13
CA ASP A 296 11.76 -28.63 3.14
C ASP A 296 10.24 -28.80 3.24
N ILE A 297 9.77 -30.03 3.47
CA ILE A 297 8.35 -30.37 3.65
C ILE A 297 7.79 -29.64 4.87
N GLU A 298 8.47 -29.72 6.02
CA GLU A 298 8.05 -29.01 7.23
C GLU A 298 8.00 -27.50 7.05
N GLN A 299 9.02 -26.93 6.37
CA GLN A 299 9.06 -25.50 6.12
C GLN A 299 7.88 -25.05 5.24
N MET A 300 7.54 -25.81 4.20
CA MET A 300 6.38 -25.53 3.35
C MET A 300 5.07 -25.54 4.15
N LEU A 301 4.83 -26.58 4.97
CA LEU A 301 3.61 -26.63 5.77
C LEU A 301 3.49 -25.44 6.75
N ARG A 302 4.62 -25.01 7.34
CA ARG A 302 4.66 -23.80 8.18
C ARG A 302 4.37 -22.53 7.38
N ASN A 303 5.00 -22.37 6.21
CA ASN A 303 4.77 -21.21 5.34
C ASN A 303 3.29 -21.13 4.93
N ASP A 304 2.70 -22.24 4.47
CA ASP A 304 1.28 -22.31 4.08
C ASP A 304 0.35 -21.88 5.22
N ALA A 305 0.57 -22.39 6.43
CA ALA A 305 -0.21 -21.99 7.61
C ALA A 305 -0.09 -20.49 7.92
N ALA A 306 1.13 -19.95 7.86
CA ALA A 306 1.38 -18.51 8.08
C ALA A 306 0.71 -17.64 7.00
N HIS A 307 0.76 -18.06 5.74
CA HIS A 307 0.11 -17.37 4.62
C HIS A 307 -1.42 -17.45 4.70
N LYS A 308 -2.00 -18.61 5.06
CA LYS A 308 -3.44 -18.74 5.32
C LYS A 308 -3.91 -17.78 6.40
N LEU A 309 -3.21 -17.71 7.52
CA LEU A 309 -3.52 -16.76 8.60
C LEU A 309 -3.42 -15.31 8.12
N THR A 310 -2.37 -14.98 7.37
CA THR A 310 -2.18 -13.63 6.80
C THR A 310 -3.30 -13.25 5.84
N ASN A 311 -3.71 -14.17 4.96
CA ASN A 311 -4.79 -13.95 3.99
C ASN A 311 -6.14 -13.80 4.70
N ALA A 312 -6.43 -14.63 5.69
CA ALA A 312 -7.63 -14.50 6.53
C ALA A 312 -7.68 -13.14 7.24
N ASN A 313 -6.56 -12.68 7.80
CA ASN A 313 -6.47 -11.36 8.43
C ASN A 313 -6.66 -10.21 7.43
N LYS A 314 -6.14 -10.34 6.20
CA LYS A 314 -6.36 -9.34 5.14
C LYS A 314 -7.82 -9.25 4.73
N GLU A 315 -8.50 -10.38 4.56
CA GLU A 315 -9.91 -10.41 4.19
C GLU A 315 -10.81 -9.90 5.32
N ALA A 316 -10.49 -10.24 6.57
CA ALA A 316 -11.13 -9.67 7.75
C ALA A 316 -10.94 -8.15 7.84
N ALA A 317 -9.73 -7.64 7.57
CA ALA A 317 -9.47 -6.20 7.53
C ALA A 317 -10.22 -5.49 6.40
N LYS A 318 -10.32 -6.11 5.22
CA LYS A 318 -11.05 -5.58 4.07
C LYS A 318 -12.56 -5.52 4.33
N SER A 319 -13.14 -6.58 4.89
CA SER A 319 -14.56 -6.59 5.28
C SER A 319 -14.86 -5.56 6.36
N ALA A 320 -14.03 -5.46 7.41
CA ALA A 320 -14.17 -4.43 8.43
C ALA A 320 -14.08 -3.00 7.87
N ALA A 321 -13.20 -2.75 6.89
CA ALA A 321 -13.10 -1.46 6.22
C ALA A 321 -14.36 -1.13 5.38
N LEU A 322 -14.93 -2.12 4.69
CA LEU A 322 -16.18 -1.94 3.94
C LEU A 322 -17.38 -1.65 4.86
N ASP A 323 -17.47 -2.33 6.00
CA ASP A 323 -18.55 -2.08 6.97
C ASP A 323 -18.41 -0.72 7.65
N LEU A 324 -17.17 -0.28 7.90
CA LEU A 324 -16.89 1.08 8.36
C LEU A 324 -17.35 2.13 7.34
N ASP A 325 -17.01 1.95 6.07
CA ASP A 325 -17.40 2.87 5.00
C ASP A 325 -18.92 2.97 4.86
N ARG A 326 -19.62 1.83 4.91
CA ARG A 326 -21.09 1.79 4.95
C ARG A 326 -21.67 2.53 6.14
N THR A 327 -21.03 2.40 7.31
CA THR A 327 -21.48 3.07 8.53
C THR A 327 -21.35 4.58 8.43
N ILE A 328 -20.22 5.08 7.91
CA ILE A 328 -19.99 6.52 7.70
C ILE A 328 -20.98 7.07 6.67
N GLN A 329 -21.17 6.37 5.54
CA GLN A 329 -22.12 6.77 4.52
C GLN A 329 -23.56 6.84 5.07
N ALA A 330 -23.96 5.86 5.89
CA ALA A 330 -25.26 5.89 6.56
C ALA A 330 -25.41 7.06 7.55
N GLN A 331 -24.33 7.49 8.21
CA GLN A 331 -24.35 8.70 9.06
C GLN A 331 -24.52 9.97 8.23
N GLU A 332 -23.80 10.08 7.11
CA GLU A 332 -23.95 11.19 6.17
C GLU A 332 -25.38 11.27 5.60
N ASP A 333 -25.95 10.13 5.20
CA ASP A 333 -27.32 10.07 4.68
C ASP A 333 -28.35 10.53 5.72
N ARG A 334 -28.22 10.06 6.97
CA ARG A 334 -29.08 10.52 8.09
C ARG A 334 -28.92 12.00 8.37
N ALA A 335 -27.70 12.53 8.31
CA ALA A 335 -27.45 13.96 8.47
C ALA A 335 -28.17 14.76 7.36
N LEU A 336 -28.09 14.30 6.11
CA LEU A 336 -28.81 14.93 5.01
C LEU A 336 -30.34 14.81 5.15
N GLU A 337 -30.87 13.68 5.61
CA GLU A 337 -32.30 13.54 5.91
C GLU A 337 -32.77 14.51 7.01
N TYR A 338 -31.98 14.63 8.08
CA TYR A 338 -32.22 15.64 9.12
C TYR A 338 -32.24 17.05 8.52
N GLY A 339 -31.27 17.36 7.64
CA GLY A 339 -31.21 18.64 6.94
C GLY A 339 -32.40 18.91 6.02
N MET A 340 -32.86 17.89 5.29
CA MET A 340 -34.07 17.99 4.46
C MET A 340 -35.31 18.30 5.30
N ARG A 341 -35.49 17.62 6.44
CA ARG A 341 -36.58 17.91 7.39
C ARG A 341 -36.47 19.31 7.98
N ALA A 342 -35.26 19.73 8.37
CA ALA A 342 -35.01 21.09 8.84
C ALA A 342 -35.39 22.13 7.76
N GLY A 343 -35.07 21.83 6.50
CA GLY A 343 -35.46 22.59 5.31
C GLY A 343 -36.98 22.70 5.15
N GLU A 344 -37.70 21.59 5.25
CA GLU A 344 -39.17 21.58 5.19
C GLU A 344 -39.79 22.45 6.30
N MET A 345 -39.17 22.48 7.48
CA MET A 345 -39.61 23.29 8.62
C MET A 345 -39.13 24.76 8.58
N GLY A 346 -38.34 25.19 7.59
CA GLY A 346 -37.82 26.56 7.52
C GLY A 346 -36.71 26.86 8.53
N THR A 347 -36.02 25.83 9.02
CA THR A 347 -35.03 25.94 10.11
C THR A 347 -33.61 25.62 9.67
N LEU A 348 -33.36 25.42 8.37
CA LEU A 348 -32.04 25.05 7.86
C LEU A 348 -30.94 26.06 8.21
N SER A 349 -31.26 27.36 8.25
CA SER A 349 -30.32 28.42 8.63
C SER A 349 -29.93 28.41 10.10
N ALA A 350 -30.74 27.77 10.97
CA ALA A 350 -30.47 27.62 12.40
C ALA A 350 -29.68 26.35 12.73
N VAL A 351 -29.37 25.50 11.74
CA VAL A 351 -28.51 24.34 11.96
C VAL A 351 -27.05 24.80 11.96
N ASP A 352 -26.39 24.59 13.09
CA ASP A 352 -24.97 24.86 13.28
C ASP A 352 -24.13 23.74 12.65
N ARG A 353 -23.46 22.92 13.47
CA ARG A 353 -22.62 21.81 13.01
C ARG A 353 -23.38 20.50 13.10
N VAL A 354 -23.20 19.65 12.08
CA VAL A 354 -23.68 18.26 12.12
C VAL A 354 -22.48 17.33 12.28
N PRO A 355 -22.23 16.83 13.50
CA PRO A 355 -21.11 15.94 13.76
C PRO A 355 -21.41 14.50 13.31
N PHE A 356 -20.42 13.83 12.73
CA PHE A 356 -20.44 12.40 12.45
C PHE A 356 -19.02 11.83 12.56
N PHE A 357 -18.91 10.52 12.78
CA PHE A 357 -17.65 9.85 13.06
C PHE A 357 -16.82 9.68 11.78
N THR A 358 -15.51 9.97 11.86
CA THR A 358 -14.58 9.65 10.77
C THR A 358 -14.08 8.21 10.86
N LYS A 359 -13.35 7.77 9.83
CA LYS A 359 -12.65 6.47 9.86
C LYS A 359 -11.65 6.41 11.03
N GLU A 360 -10.94 7.50 11.34
CA GLU A 360 -10.06 7.55 12.50
C GLU A 360 -10.82 7.44 13.82
N ASP A 361 -11.99 8.08 13.94
CA ASP A 361 -12.74 8.04 15.19
C ASP A 361 -13.19 6.63 15.54
N VAL A 362 -13.67 5.87 14.54
CA VAL A 362 -14.05 4.47 14.75
C VAL A 362 -12.81 3.59 14.99
N LYS A 363 -11.73 3.81 14.24
CA LYS A 363 -10.47 3.06 14.41
C LYS A 363 -9.89 3.18 15.82
N TYR A 364 -9.93 4.38 16.40
CA TYR A 364 -9.39 4.64 17.73
C TYR A 364 -10.45 4.56 18.85
N GLY A 365 -11.67 4.13 18.55
CA GLY A 365 -12.75 3.99 19.52
C GLY A 365 -13.08 5.30 20.25
N ARG A 366 -12.98 6.43 19.55
CA ARG A 366 -13.27 7.74 20.14
C ARG A 366 -14.74 7.82 20.53
N SER A 367 -15.02 8.36 21.70
CA SER A 367 -16.39 8.57 22.19
C SER A 367 -17.07 9.79 21.56
N GLU A 368 -16.29 10.68 20.94
CA GLU A 368 -16.79 11.89 20.31
C GLU A 368 -16.36 11.95 18.83
N PRO A 369 -17.26 12.35 17.93
CA PRO A 369 -16.94 12.55 16.51
C PRO A 369 -16.01 13.75 16.34
N SER A 370 -14.85 13.53 15.75
CA SER A 370 -13.92 14.61 15.38
C SER A 370 -14.26 15.23 14.02
N GLY A 371 -14.97 14.48 13.17
CA GLY A 371 -15.46 14.91 11.87
C GLY A 371 -16.78 15.68 11.92
N GLY A 372 -17.38 15.88 10.74
CA GLY A 372 -18.64 16.58 10.57
C GLY A 372 -18.58 17.63 9.47
N TRP A 373 -19.76 18.10 9.06
CA TRP A 373 -19.86 19.25 8.17
C TRP A 373 -19.98 20.53 8.99
N SER A 374 -19.25 21.56 8.56
CA SER A 374 -19.52 22.92 9.03
C SER A 374 -20.93 23.35 8.66
N ALA A 375 -21.46 24.38 9.32
CA ALA A 375 -22.80 24.89 9.04
C ALA A 375 -22.98 25.29 7.56
N ALA A 376 -21.95 25.87 6.94
CA ALA A 376 -21.98 26.24 5.54
C ALA A 376 -21.98 25.01 4.62
N GLU A 377 -21.07 24.06 4.85
CA GLU A 377 -20.99 22.82 4.05
C GLU A 377 -22.26 21.99 4.16
N PHE A 378 -22.81 21.87 5.37
CA PHE A 378 -24.07 21.16 5.61
C PHE A 378 -25.20 21.78 4.81
N ARG A 379 -25.37 23.11 4.90
CA ARG A 379 -26.41 23.83 4.15
C ARG A 379 -26.27 23.62 2.65
N THR A 380 -25.06 23.74 2.12
CA THR A 380 -24.81 23.50 0.68
C THR A 380 -25.23 22.09 0.28
N LYS A 381 -24.82 21.06 1.02
CA LYS A 381 -25.19 19.66 0.69
C LYS A 381 -26.70 19.41 0.79
N VAL A 382 -27.38 20.01 1.75
CA VAL A 382 -28.84 19.93 1.87
C VAL A 382 -29.53 20.65 0.71
N ILE A 383 -29.04 21.84 0.33
CA ILE A 383 -29.54 22.58 -0.85
C ILE A 383 -29.36 21.74 -2.12
N ASP A 384 -28.19 21.10 -2.30
CA ASP A 384 -27.93 20.25 -3.46
C ASP A 384 -28.88 19.04 -3.50
N LYS A 385 -29.07 18.36 -2.36
CA LYS A 385 -30.03 17.25 -2.24
C LYS A 385 -31.46 17.72 -2.51
N TYR A 386 -31.85 18.88 -2.01
CA TYR A 386 -33.17 19.46 -2.26
C TYR A 386 -33.38 19.79 -3.74
N LEU A 387 -32.41 20.44 -4.39
CA LEU A 387 -32.49 20.77 -5.82
C LEU A 387 -32.53 19.53 -6.70
N ALA A 388 -31.75 18.49 -6.36
CA ALA A 388 -31.84 17.20 -7.04
C ALA A 388 -33.23 16.58 -6.90
N THR A 389 -33.80 16.62 -5.69
CA THR A 389 -35.17 16.16 -5.42
C THR A 389 -36.21 16.96 -6.21
N SER A 390 -36.08 18.29 -6.23
CA SER A 390 -36.97 19.18 -6.99
C SER A 390 -36.88 18.92 -8.50
N GLN A 391 -35.68 18.65 -9.03
CA GLN A 391 -35.48 18.33 -10.43
C GLN A 391 -36.08 16.97 -10.81
N ALA A 392 -35.95 15.96 -9.94
CA ALA A 392 -36.59 14.68 -10.13
C ALA A 392 -38.12 14.81 -10.13
N GLN A 393 -38.67 15.62 -9.21
CA GLN A 393 -40.10 15.93 -9.18
C GLN A 393 -40.55 16.70 -10.44
N PHE A 394 -39.75 17.65 -10.92
CA PHE A 394 -40.03 18.34 -12.19
C PHE A 394 -40.14 17.35 -13.35
N ALA A 395 -39.22 16.40 -13.48
CA ALA A 395 -39.30 15.37 -14.53
C ALA A 395 -40.56 14.49 -14.43
N ALA A 396 -41.05 14.23 -13.21
CA ALA A 396 -42.33 13.55 -12.99
C ALA A 396 -43.54 14.45 -13.33
N ASP A 397 -43.47 15.73 -12.95
CA ASP A 397 -44.50 16.73 -13.23
C ASP A 397 -44.64 16.95 -14.75
N VAL A 398 -43.54 17.02 -15.52
CA VAL A 398 -43.57 17.16 -16.99
C VAL A 398 -44.36 16.02 -17.63
N LYS A 399 -44.20 14.78 -17.13
CA LYS A 399 -44.94 13.61 -17.63
C LYS A 399 -46.43 13.65 -17.30
N SER A 400 -46.82 14.32 -16.21
CA SER A 400 -48.20 14.28 -15.70
C SER A 400 -49.03 15.50 -16.10
N VAL A 401 -48.43 16.70 -16.13
CA VAL A 401 -49.14 17.98 -16.35
C VAL A 401 -48.54 18.83 -17.47
N GLY A 402 -47.51 18.34 -18.15
CA GLY A 402 -46.81 19.06 -19.21
C GLY A 402 -45.80 20.09 -18.69
N GLU A 403 -44.92 20.54 -19.59
CA GLU A 403 -43.73 21.34 -19.24
C GLU A 403 -44.06 22.72 -18.66
N ALA A 404 -45.05 23.41 -19.23
CA ALA A 404 -45.43 24.76 -18.79
C ALA A 404 -45.94 24.78 -17.34
N GLU A 405 -46.78 23.81 -16.96
CA GLU A 405 -47.32 23.72 -15.60
C GLU A 405 -46.27 23.16 -14.62
N ALA A 406 -45.47 22.18 -15.05
CA ALA A 406 -44.35 21.66 -14.26
C ALA A 406 -43.34 22.77 -13.90
N THR A 407 -43.05 23.69 -14.83
CA THR A 407 -42.16 24.84 -14.61
C THR A 407 -42.71 25.78 -13.53
N LYS A 408 -44.03 26.06 -13.54
CA LYS A 408 -44.67 26.87 -12.50
C LYS A 408 -44.65 26.18 -11.14
N ARG A 409 -44.92 24.87 -11.09
CA ARG A 409 -44.87 24.07 -9.86
C ARG A 409 -43.47 24.03 -9.27
N GLN A 410 -42.45 23.80 -10.09
CA GLN A 410 -41.05 23.83 -9.66
C GLN A 410 -40.69 25.19 -9.08
N TRP A 411 -41.00 26.27 -9.81
CA TRP A 411 -40.76 27.63 -9.34
C TRP A 411 -41.41 27.90 -7.98
N ASN A 412 -42.69 27.61 -7.82
CA ASN A 412 -43.41 27.88 -6.57
C ASN A 412 -42.83 27.06 -5.40
N ARG A 413 -42.49 25.79 -5.65
CA ARG A 413 -41.90 24.88 -4.66
C ARG A 413 -40.52 25.36 -4.21
N GLU A 414 -39.64 25.66 -5.17
CA GLU A 414 -38.30 26.19 -4.88
C GLU A 414 -38.38 27.54 -4.18
N LEU A 415 -39.18 28.47 -4.71
CA LEU A 415 -39.35 29.79 -4.12
C LEU A 415 -39.81 29.68 -2.67
N ALA A 416 -40.84 28.89 -2.38
CA ALA A 416 -41.34 28.70 -1.03
C ALA A 416 -40.26 28.13 -0.10
N TRP A 417 -39.53 27.10 -0.53
CA TRP A 417 -38.52 26.44 0.30
C TRP A 417 -37.33 27.35 0.61
N PHE A 418 -36.76 28.02 -0.40
CA PHE A 418 -35.63 28.92 -0.19
C PHE A 418 -36.04 30.15 0.64
N THR A 419 -37.26 30.65 0.43
CA THR A 419 -37.85 31.77 1.19
C THR A 419 -38.00 31.39 2.65
N ASN A 420 -38.59 30.23 2.94
CA ASN A 420 -38.84 29.76 4.30
C ASN A 420 -37.55 29.50 5.09
N ASN A 421 -36.46 29.12 4.42
CA ASN A 421 -35.19 28.83 5.08
C ASN A 421 -34.24 30.02 5.19
N GLY A 422 -34.55 31.15 4.55
CA GLY A 422 -33.65 32.30 4.48
C GLY A 422 -32.31 31.97 3.82
N VAL A 423 -32.32 31.10 2.80
CA VAL A 423 -31.14 30.74 2.02
C VAL A 423 -31.32 31.12 0.55
N ASN A 424 -30.21 31.47 -0.11
CA ASN A 424 -30.24 31.83 -1.53
C ASN A 424 -30.29 30.58 -2.41
N HIS A 425 -31.12 30.62 -3.45
CA HIS A 425 -31.09 29.66 -4.55
C HIS A 425 -29.82 29.88 -5.42
N PRO A 426 -28.91 28.89 -5.51
CA PRO A 426 -27.62 29.06 -6.20
C PRO A 426 -27.73 29.44 -7.67
N LYS A 427 -28.63 28.78 -8.44
CA LYS A 427 -28.85 29.12 -9.85
C LYS A 427 -29.42 30.54 -10.04
N TRP A 428 -30.34 30.98 -9.18
CA TRP A 428 -30.91 32.32 -9.30
C TRP A 428 -29.89 33.39 -8.95
N GLU A 429 -29.08 33.17 -7.91
CA GLU A 429 -27.95 34.04 -7.56
C GLU A 429 -26.96 34.14 -8.73
N GLN A 430 -26.63 33.01 -9.38
CA GLN A 430 -25.77 33.02 -10.58
C GLN A 430 -26.38 33.79 -11.74
N VAL A 431 -27.67 33.61 -12.04
CA VAL A 431 -28.36 34.30 -13.14
C VAL A 431 -28.43 35.81 -12.89
N LEU A 432 -28.72 36.23 -11.65
CA LEU A 432 -28.70 37.64 -11.26
C LEU A 432 -27.29 38.23 -11.29
N GLY A 433 -26.27 37.51 -10.80
CA GLY A 433 -24.89 37.97 -10.88
C GLY A 433 -24.41 38.13 -12.33
N ALA A 434 -24.67 37.12 -13.17
CA ALA A 434 -24.30 37.14 -14.58
C ALA A 434 -25.07 38.22 -15.37
N GLY A 435 -26.35 38.43 -15.06
CA GLY A 435 -27.16 39.46 -15.72
C GLY A 435 -26.65 40.87 -15.44
N ALA A 436 -26.32 41.19 -14.18
CA ALA A 436 -25.75 42.48 -13.81
C ALA A 436 -24.36 42.70 -14.42
N GLN A 437 -23.53 41.66 -14.52
CA GLN A 437 -22.23 41.74 -15.20
C GLN A 437 -22.38 41.95 -16.71
N ALA A 438 -23.30 41.22 -17.34
CA ALA A 438 -23.57 41.31 -18.78
C ALA A 438 -24.19 42.65 -19.19
N ALA A 439 -24.76 43.39 -18.23
CA ALA A 439 -25.20 44.77 -18.39
C ALA A 439 -24.02 45.77 -18.46
N SER A 440 -22.83 45.44 -17.95
CA SER A 440 -21.73 46.42 -17.82
C SER A 440 -20.81 46.60 -19.04
N LEU A 441 -20.83 45.72 -20.05
CA LEU A 441 -19.67 45.55 -20.97
C LEU A 441 -19.80 46.08 -22.42
N PRO A 442 -20.97 46.13 -23.11
CA PRO A 442 -21.06 46.80 -24.43
C PRO A 442 -22.33 47.62 -24.73
N THR A 443 -23.33 47.70 -23.86
CA THR A 443 -24.66 48.27 -24.21
C THR A 443 -24.70 49.79 -24.37
N ILE A 444 -23.63 50.49 -23.98
CA ILE A 444 -23.42 51.94 -24.22
C ILE A 444 -23.28 52.24 -25.72
N ALA A 445 -22.97 51.24 -26.57
CA ALA A 445 -22.80 51.39 -28.02
C ALA A 445 -24.11 51.24 -28.85
N GLY A 446 -25.29 51.28 -28.23
CA GLY A 446 -26.59 51.21 -28.95
C GLY A 446 -27.00 49.82 -29.44
N GLN A 447 -26.32 48.76 -28.99
CA GLN A 447 -26.67 47.37 -29.31
C GLN A 447 -27.82 46.87 -28.42
N ALA A 448 -28.60 45.92 -28.94
CA ALA A 448 -29.67 45.28 -28.16
C ALA A 448 -29.09 44.64 -26.88
N PRO A 449 -29.83 44.67 -25.75
CA PRO A 449 -29.35 44.08 -24.50
C PRO A 449 -29.04 42.59 -24.67
N SER A 450 -28.01 42.10 -23.96
CA SER A 450 -27.66 40.68 -24.03
C SER A 450 -28.78 39.79 -23.47
N PRO A 451 -29.02 38.60 -24.03
CA PRO A 451 -30.01 37.66 -23.48
C PRO A 451 -29.76 37.32 -21.99
N VAL A 452 -28.51 37.36 -21.55
CA VAL A 452 -28.12 37.12 -20.14
C VAL A 452 -28.57 38.27 -19.25
N ALA A 453 -28.38 39.54 -19.66
CA ALA A 453 -28.88 40.70 -18.94
C ALA A 453 -30.41 40.68 -18.84
N GLN A 454 -31.09 40.34 -19.94
CA GLN A 454 -32.55 40.21 -19.95
C GLN A 454 -33.03 39.08 -19.03
N ALA A 455 -32.42 37.90 -19.07
CA ALA A 455 -32.78 36.78 -18.21
C ALA A 455 -32.61 37.12 -16.71
N GLY A 456 -31.53 37.80 -16.34
CA GLY A 456 -31.35 38.30 -14.97
C GLY A 456 -32.41 39.33 -14.58
N ALA A 457 -32.75 40.24 -15.49
CA ALA A 457 -33.73 41.30 -15.25
C ALA A 457 -35.16 40.75 -15.10
N ASP A 458 -35.55 39.81 -15.96
CA ASP A 458 -36.83 39.08 -15.87
C ASP A 458 -36.92 38.26 -14.58
N LEU A 459 -35.83 37.56 -14.21
CA LEU A 459 -35.76 36.83 -12.94
C LEU A 459 -35.90 37.77 -11.75
N TYR A 460 -35.22 38.92 -11.76
CA TYR A 460 -35.33 39.91 -10.69
C TYR A 460 -36.76 40.41 -10.52
N VAL A 461 -37.44 40.81 -11.61
CA VAL A 461 -38.83 41.28 -11.55
C VAL A 461 -39.76 40.18 -11.02
N ARG A 462 -39.56 38.93 -11.46
CA ARG A 462 -40.33 37.78 -10.99
C ARG A 462 -40.12 37.49 -9.50
N LEU A 463 -38.86 37.51 -9.04
CA LEU A 463 -38.52 37.34 -7.62
C LEU A 463 -39.04 38.51 -6.81
N TRP A 464 -38.91 39.75 -7.29
CA TRP A 464 -39.39 40.92 -6.60
C TRP A 464 -40.91 40.89 -6.38
N ALA A 465 -41.66 40.42 -7.36
CA ALA A 465 -43.11 40.30 -7.26
C ALA A 465 -43.59 39.29 -6.22
N GLN A 466 -42.80 38.26 -5.89
CA GLN A 466 -43.23 37.14 -5.04
C GLN A 466 -42.43 36.99 -3.73
N ALA A 467 -41.15 37.34 -3.75
CA ALA A 467 -40.21 37.29 -2.64
C ALA A 467 -39.15 38.40 -2.76
N PRO A 468 -39.52 39.69 -2.58
CA PRO A 468 -38.61 40.83 -2.77
C PRO A 468 -37.36 40.77 -1.89
N ASN A 469 -37.47 40.20 -0.69
CA ASN A 469 -36.33 39.99 0.20
C ASN A 469 -35.29 39.00 -0.36
N MET A 470 -35.73 37.97 -1.08
CA MET A 470 -34.82 37.03 -1.73
C MET A 470 -34.13 37.68 -2.92
N ALA A 471 -34.87 38.47 -3.71
CA ALA A 471 -34.32 39.23 -4.83
C ALA A 471 -33.18 40.16 -4.37
N ALA A 472 -33.38 40.89 -3.27
CA ALA A 472 -32.35 41.75 -2.68
C ALA A 472 -31.19 40.96 -2.07
N GLY A 473 -31.47 39.89 -1.31
CA GLY A 473 -30.46 39.07 -0.63
C GLY A 473 -29.52 38.28 -1.54
N MET A 474 -29.91 38.07 -2.81
CA MET A 474 -29.04 37.44 -3.83
C MET A 474 -28.05 38.43 -4.47
N LEU A 475 -28.25 39.74 -4.30
CA LEU A 475 -27.44 40.78 -4.92
C LEU A 475 -26.42 41.32 -3.90
N LYS A 476 -25.20 40.80 -3.97
CA LYS A 476 -24.10 41.22 -3.07
C LYS A 476 -23.47 42.57 -3.46
N ASP A 477 -23.66 43.01 -4.70
CA ASP A 477 -23.14 44.27 -5.22
C ASP A 477 -24.24 45.35 -5.24
N ARG A 478 -23.96 46.49 -4.60
CA ARG A 478 -24.85 47.66 -4.58
C ARG A 478 -25.16 48.17 -5.99
N LYS A 479 -24.21 48.09 -6.93
CA LYS A 479 -24.44 48.48 -8.33
C LYS A 479 -25.41 47.55 -9.03
N ALA A 480 -25.30 46.24 -8.81
CA ALA A 480 -26.24 45.26 -9.33
C ALA A 480 -27.67 45.50 -8.77
N MET A 481 -27.77 45.83 -7.48
CA MET A 481 -29.06 46.19 -6.86
C MET A 481 -29.67 47.45 -7.48
N GLN A 482 -28.87 48.51 -7.67
CA GLN A 482 -29.32 49.74 -8.34
C GLN A 482 -29.75 49.49 -9.79
N PHE A 483 -29.00 48.68 -10.52
CA PHE A 483 -29.33 48.27 -11.88
C PHE A 483 -30.69 47.59 -11.94
N TYR A 484 -30.91 46.57 -11.12
CA TYR A 484 -32.14 45.79 -11.14
C TYR A 484 -33.35 46.57 -10.63
N GLU A 485 -33.18 47.45 -9.63
CA GLU A 485 -34.23 48.37 -9.19
C GLU A 485 -34.59 49.38 -10.29
N ALA A 486 -33.61 49.99 -10.95
CA ALA A 486 -33.84 50.88 -12.08
C ALA A 486 -34.56 50.17 -13.23
N TYR A 487 -34.19 48.93 -13.53
CA TYR A 487 -34.89 48.12 -14.52
C TYR A 487 -36.36 47.88 -14.15
N ARG A 488 -36.61 47.43 -12.92
CA ARG A 488 -37.97 47.16 -12.44
C ARG A 488 -38.84 48.40 -12.55
N LEU A 489 -38.33 49.54 -12.09
CA LEU A 489 -39.05 50.80 -12.04
C LEU A 489 -39.29 51.37 -13.44
N ALA A 490 -38.32 51.26 -14.35
CA ALA A 490 -38.50 51.62 -15.76
C ALA A 490 -39.50 50.68 -16.48
N ARG A 491 -39.58 49.40 -16.08
CA ARG A 491 -40.56 48.44 -16.60
C ARG A 491 -41.98 48.73 -16.12
N GLU A 492 -42.14 49.19 -14.88
CA GLU A 492 -43.43 49.64 -14.33
C GLU A 492 -43.95 50.89 -15.04
N GLY A 493 -43.06 51.82 -15.44
CA GLY A 493 -43.45 53.05 -16.15
C GLY A 493 -43.63 52.90 -17.66
N SER A 494 -42.75 52.15 -18.35
CA SER A 494 -42.74 52.08 -19.81
C SER A 494 -43.43 50.84 -20.40
N GLY A 495 -43.57 49.76 -19.64
CA GLY A 495 -44.11 48.48 -20.11
C GLY A 495 -43.20 47.70 -21.08
N ASP A 496 -42.24 48.35 -21.76
CA ASP A 496 -41.31 47.70 -22.71
C ASP A 496 -40.03 47.19 -21.99
N PRO A 497 -39.79 45.87 -21.98
CA PRO A 497 -38.60 45.29 -21.36
C PRO A 497 -37.27 45.78 -21.97
N LYS A 498 -37.22 46.07 -23.27
CA LYS A 498 -35.96 46.50 -23.92
C LYS A 498 -35.61 47.93 -23.53
N HIS A 499 -36.59 48.83 -23.58
CA HIS A 499 -36.43 50.20 -23.15
C HIS A 499 -36.07 50.30 -21.66
N ALA A 500 -36.74 49.52 -20.80
CA ALA A 500 -36.45 49.48 -19.37
C ALA A 500 -35.00 49.04 -19.08
N LEU A 501 -34.46 48.09 -19.86
CA LEU A 501 -33.10 47.60 -19.71
C LEU A 501 -32.06 48.66 -20.11
N LEU A 502 -32.25 49.33 -21.25
CA LEU A 502 -31.40 50.45 -21.67
C LEU A 502 -31.41 51.61 -20.66
N MET A 503 -32.56 51.87 -20.04
CA MET A 503 -32.69 52.90 -19.02
C MET A 503 -31.97 52.55 -17.73
N ALA A 504 -32.10 51.30 -17.26
CA ALA A 504 -31.37 50.81 -16.10
C ALA A 504 -29.86 50.91 -16.27
N LEU A 505 -29.37 50.60 -17.47
CA LEU A 505 -27.97 50.72 -17.87
C LEU A 505 -27.46 52.15 -17.75
N ASN A 506 -28.17 53.10 -18.38
CA ASN A 506 -27.83 54.51 -18.34
C ASN A 506 -27.83 55.05 -16.91
N TYR A 507 -28.81 54.64 -16.09
CA TYR A 507 -28.89 55.02 -14.68
C TYR A 507 -27.66 54.58 -13.87
N THR A 508 -27.22 53.34 -14.07
CA THR A 508 -26.04 52.84 -13.36
C THR A 508 -24.71 53.32 -13.91
N ALA A 509 -24.64 53.71 -15.18
CA ALA A 509 -23.44 54.22 -15.82
C ALA A 509 -23.13 55.67 -15.38
N ASP A 510 -24.14 56.53 -15.26
CA ASP A 510 -23.98 57.91 -14.82
C ASP A 510 -25.15 58.38 -13.94
N PRO A 511 -25.09 58.12 -12.62
CA PRO A 511 -26.13 58.53 -11.68
C PRO A 511 -26.34 60.06 -11.62
N THR A 512 -25.35 60.87 -12.05
CA THR A 512 -25.40 62.33 -11.90
C THR A 512 -26.29 63.01 -12.94
N GLN A 513 -26.52 62.37 -14.09
CA GLN A 513 -27.52 62.81 -15.07
C GLN A 513 -28.94 62.86 -14.50
N PHE A 514 -29.16 62.24 -13.34
CA PHE A 514 -30.44 62.09 -12.67
C PHE A 514 -30.64 63.07 -11.49
N ASP A 515 -29.70 63.98 -11.21
CA ASP A 515 -29.86 65.03 -10.17
C ASP A 515 -30.13 66.42 -10.78
N LYS A 516 -30.83 66.48 -11.91
CA LYS A 516 -31.15 67.77 -12.54
C LYS A 516 -32.30 68.49 -11.81
N PRO A 517 -32.27 69.82 -11.70
CA PRO A 517 -33.31 70.60 -11.02
C PRO A 517 -34.74 70.38 -11.55
N GLU A 518 -34.88 70.07 -12.83
CA GLU A 518 -36.16 69.81 -13.51
C GLU A 518 -36.90 68.55 -13.03
N TYR A 519 -36.19 67.62 -12.38
CA TYR A 519 -36.77 66.40 -11.81
C TYR A 519 -36.99 66.48 -10.30
N ARG A 520 -36.73 67.64 -9.68
CA ARG A 520 -36.95 67.85 -8.24
C ARG A 520 -38.42 68.16 -7.98
N ALA A 521 -39.10 67.24 -7.30
CA ALA A 521 -40.45 67.48 -6.80
C ALA A 521 -40.47 68.71 -5.87
N LYS A 522 -41.53 69.52 -5.95
CA LYS A 522 -41.70 70.63 -5.00
C LYS A 522 -41.91 70.05 -3.61
N LEU A 523 -41.23 70.62 -2.64
CA LEU A 523 -41.28 70.16 -1.25
C LEU A 523 -42.71 70.11 -0.67
N ASN A 524 -43.60 71.00 -1.13
CA ASN A 524 -45.00 71.02 -0.68
C ASN A 524 -45.83 69.85 -1.22
N ASP A 525 -45.58 69.40 -2.46
CA ASP A 525 -46.29 68.27 -3.06
C ASP A 525 -45.87 66.96 -2.40
N VAL A 526 -44.57 66.84 -2.12
CA VAL A 526 -44.00 65.73 -1.34
C VAL A 526 -44.59 65.67 0.07
N LYS A 527 -44.64 66.80 0.79
CA LYS A 527 -45.23 66.87 2.14
C LYS A 527 -46.71 66.48 2.12
N THR A 528 -47.47 67.01 1.16
CA THR A 528 -48.90 66.71 1.00
C THR A 528 -49.13 65.23 0.70
N ALA A 529 -48.29 64.62 -0.12
CA ALA A 529 -48.38 63.19 -0.43
C ALA A 529 -47.99 62.33 0.78
N ALA A 530 -46.95 62.70 1.52
CA ALA A 530 -46.55 62.03 2.75
C ALA A 530 -47.62 62.12 3.86
N ASP A 531 -48.31 63.26 3.97
CA ASP A 531 -49.43 63.46 4.90
C ASP A 531 -50.64 62.56 4.61
N ARG A 532 -50.80 62.12 3.35
CA ARG A 532 -51.86 61.19 2.91
C ARG A 532 -51.50 59.72 3.09
N ILE A 533 -50.28 59.41 3.54
CA ILE A 533 -49.87 58.05 3.86
C ILE A 533 -50.49 57.65 5.20
N ASP A 534 -51.68 57.05 5.14
CA ASP A 534 -52.31 56.33 6.25
C ASP A 534 -52.16 54.81 6.01
N PRO A 535 -51.27 54.13 6.76
CA PRO A 535 -51.04 52.69 6.63
C PRO A 535 -52.15 51.82 7.25
N THR A 536 -52.99 52.42 8.09
CA THR A 536 -53.97 51.75 8.96
C THR A 536 -55.42 51.82 8.47
N GLY A 537 -55.69 52.53 7.37
CA GLY A 537 -57.01 52.62 6.75
C GLY A 537 -57.93 53.67 7.40
N TRP A 538 -59.24 53.64 7.10
CA TRP A 538 -60.21 54.70 7.49
C TRP A 538 -60.26 55.02 8.99
N PHE A 539 -59.86 54.09 9.86
CA PHE A 539 -59.88 54.24 11.33
C PHE A 539 -58.48 54.41 11.94
N GLY A 540 -57.48 54.69 11.11
CA GLY A 540 -56.09 54.86 11.48
C GLY A 540 -55.75 56.23 12.07
N THR A 541 -54.71 56.28 12.90
CA THR A 541 -54.06 57.55 13.25
C THR A 541 -52.82 57.73 12.38
N ALA A 542 -52.69 58.91 11.75
CA ALA A 542 -51.55 59.22 10.90
C ALA A 542 -50.22 59.11 11.67
N PRO A 543 -49.15 58.59 11.05
CA PRO A 543 -47.86 58.46 11.72
C PRO A 543 -47.33 59.80 12.26
N LYS A 544 -46.74 59.77 13.47
CA LYS A 544 -46.20 60.94 14.18
C LYS A 544 -44.95 61.53 13.50
N ASN A 545 -44.19 60.72 12.76
CA ASN A 545 -42.93 61.12 12.10
C ASN A 545 -43.10 61.51 10.61
N LYS A 546 -44.02 62.43 10.32
CA LYS A 546 -44.35 62.88 8.96
C LYS A 546 -43.17 63.45 8.17
N ALA A 547 -42.24 64.15 8.84
CA ALA A 547 -41.06 64.72 8.20
C ALA A 547 -40.13 63.64 7.61
N TRP A 548 -40.01 62.51 8.31
CA TRP A 548 -39.23 61.37 7.83
C TRP A 548 -39.91 60.68 6.64
N LEU A 549 -41.24 60.50 6.71
CA LEU A 549 -42.02 60.02 5.56
C LEU A 549 -41.87 60.93 4.35
N ALA A 550 -41.95 62.26 4.53
CA ALA A 550 -41.73 63.22 3.47
C ALA A 550 -40.32 63.10 2.86
N SER A 551 -39.29 62.86 3.67
CA SER A 551 -37.92 62.60 3.16
C SER A 551 -37.86 61.35 2.29
N MET A 552 -38.49 60.25 2.71
CA MET A 552 -38.54 59.01 1.91
C MET A 552 -39.32 59.18 0.62
N VAL A 553 -40.46 59.87 0.68
CA VAL A 553 -41.27 60.19 -0.51
C VAL A 553 -40.46 61.09 -1.44
N ASN A 554 -39.71 62.07 -0.93
CA ASN A 554 -38.86 62.94 -1.74
C ASN A 554 -37.80 62.15 -2.50
N GLU A 555 -37.05 61.30 -1.79
CA GLU A 555 -35.97 60.48 -2.37
C GLU A 555 -36.51 59.58 -3.48
N ARG A 556 -37.67 58.95 -3.24
CA ARG A 556 -38.32 58.10 -4.25
C ARG A 556 -38.99 58.89 -5.36
N ALA A 557 -39.51 60.09 -5.10
CA ALA A 557 -40.13 60.94 -6.11
C ALA A 557 -39.09 61.50 -7.07
N GLN A 558 -37.91 61.90 -6.57
CA GLN A 558 -36.78 62.30 -7.40
C GLN A 558 -36.34 61.17 -8.33
N PHE A 559 -36.39 59.93 -7.81
CA PHE A 559 -36.21 58.76 -8.64
C PHE A 559 -37.34 58.70 -9.70
N TYR A 560 -38.62 58.61 -9.32
CA TYR A 560 -39.75 58.46 -10.24
C TYR A 560 -39.97 59.58 -11.27
N ALA A 561 -39.54 60.81 -10.97
CA ALA A 561 -39.74 62.01 -11.79
C ALA A 561 -39.01 61.94 -13.14
N HIS A 562 -38.08 61.00 -13.30
CA HIS A 562 -37.39 60.73 -14.56
C HIS A 562 -38.23 59.94 -15.56
N TRP A 563 -39.26 59.23 -15.12
CA TRP A 563 -40.07 58.34 -15.98
C TRP A 563 -41.54 58.71 -16.02
N THR A 564 -41.97 59.62 -15.16
CA THR A 564 -43.36 60.07 -15.03
C THR A 564 -43.38 61.57 -14.81
N SER A 565 -44.55 62.19 -14.93
CA SER A 565 -44.69 63.59 -14.51
C SER A 565 -44.30 63.73 -13.04
N VAL A 566 -43.79 64.90 -12.63
CA VAL A 566 -43.41 65.15 -11.22
C VAL A 566 -44.55 64.82 -10.25
N ASP A 567 -45.80 65.08 -10.64
CA ASP A 567 -46.99 64.77 -9.83
C ASP A 567 -47.23 63.25 -9.70
N GLU A 568 -47.10 62.53 -10.81
CA GLU A 568 -47.22 61.07 -10.84
C GLU A 568 -46.05 60.40 -10.11
N ALA A 569 -44.86 60.99 -10.17
CA ALA A 569 -43.69 60.54 -9.46
C ALA A 569 -43.85 60.66 -7.95
N VAL A 570 -44.38 61.79 -7.47
CA VAL A 570 -44.71 62.00 -6.05
C VAL A 570 -45.80 61.02 -5.60
N LYS A 571 -46.81 60.77 -6.43
CA LYS A 571 -47.85 59.77 -6.14
C LYS A 571 -47.29 58.35 -6.04
N ASN A 572 -46.52 57.92 -7.03
CA ASN A 572 -45.90 56.59 -7.07
C ASN A 572 -44.90 56.40 -5.91
N ALA A 573 -44.16 57.47 -5.56
CA ALA A 573 -43.31 57.50 -4.38
C ALA A 573 -44.10 57.30 -3.08
N ALA A 574 -45.21 58.02 -2.92
CA ALA A 574 -46.06 57.90 -1.74
C ALA A 574 -46.68 56.50 -1.61
N ASP A 575 -47.17 55.93 -2.71
CA ASP A 575 -47.71 54.56 -2.74
C ASP A 575 -46.61 53.51 -2.47
N HIS A 576 -45.39 53.75 -2.93
CA HIS A 576 -44.23 52.91 -2.63
C HIS A 576 -43.87 52.97 -1.13
N VAL A 577 -43.76 54.16 -0.56
CA VAL A 577 -43.46 54.33 0.87
C VAL A 577 -44.57 53.70 1.71
N LYS A 578 -45.84 53.93 1.38
CA LYS A 578 -47.00 53.33 2.07
C LYS A 578 -46.94 51.80 2.16
N ARG A 579 -46.55 51.13 1.07
CA ARG A 579 -46.43 49.66 1.04
C ARG A 579 -45.26 49.14 1.88
N ASN A 580 -44.21 49.94 2.04
CA ASN A 580 -42.93 49.54 2.61
C ASN A 580 -42.67 50.09 4.02
N ILE A 581 -43.71 50.55 4.72
CA ILE A 581 -43.63 50.96 6.13
C ILE A 581 -44.54 50.09 7.00
N ALA A 582 -44.15 49.94 8.26
CA ALA A 582 -44.98 49.42 9.34
C ALA A 582 -45.20 50.56 10.36
N VAL A 583 -46.36 50.60 10.99
CA VAL A 583 -46.65 51.59 12.04
C VAL A 583 -46.56 50.90 13.39
N ILE A 584 -45.63 51.35 14.22
CA ILE A 584 -45.40 50.82 15.56
C ILE A 584 -45.49 51.97 16.54
N ASN A 585 -46.43 51.89 17.50
CA ASN A 585 -46.72 52.95 18.48
C ASN A 585 -46.95 54.34 17.85
N GLY A 586 -47.57 54.37 16.67
CA GLY A 586 -47.85 55.60 15.93
C GLY A 586 -46.65 56.18 15.17
N TYR A 587 -45.51 55.49 15.09
CA TYR A 587 -44.37 55.87 14.26
C TYR A 587 -44.26 54.96 13.05
N ALA A 588 -44.09 55.55 11.86
CA ALA A 588 -43.78 54.80 10.66
C ALA A 588 -42.30 54.42 10.68
N ILE A 589 -42.02 53.14 10.48
CA ILE A 589 -40.67 52.63 10.31
C ILE A 589 -40.59 51.86 9.00
N PRO A 590 -39.42 51.79 8.34
CA PRO A 590 -39.29 50.95 7.17
C PRO A 590 -39.65 49.52 7.58
N LYS A 591 -40.56 48.89 6.83
CA LYS A 591 -40.60 47.44 6.82
C LYS A 591 -39.20 46.99 6.39
N PRO A 592 -38.55 46.11 7.15
CA PRO A 592 -37.22 45.65 6.79
C PRO A 592 -37.31 44.95 5.44
N GLN A 593 -36.89 45.64 4.37
CA GLN A 593 -36.52 44.98 3.13
C GLN A 593 -35.15 44.39 3.42
N GLY A 594 -35.11 43.07 3.63
CA GLY A 594 -33.95 42.39 4.16
C GLY A 594 -32.75 42.53 3.22
N VAL A 595 -31.77 43.34 3.62
CA VAL A 595 -30.39 43.19 3.15
C VAL A 595 -29.75 42.22 4.14
N ASP A 596 -29.11 41.16 3.64
CA ASP A 596 -28.57 39.97 4.33
C ASP A 596 -29.49 38.73 4.46
N GLY A 597 -30.59 38.65 3.70
CA GLY A 597 -31.36 37.40 3.56
C GLY A 597 -32.11 36.92 4.81
N LYS A 598 -32.09 37.69 5.90
CA LYS A 598 -32.90 37.41 7.10
C LYS A 598 -34.25 38.10 6.97
N GLN A 599 -35.28 37.30 6.69
CA GLN A 599 -36.68 37.75 6.73
C GLN A 599 -37.04 38.27 8.12
N VAL A 600 -38.03 39.16 8.22
CA VAL A 600 -38.77 39.30 9.49
C VAL A 600 -39.93 38.30 9.51
N PRO A 601 -40.19 37.65 10.65
CA PRO A 601 -41.29 36.69 10.77
C PRO A 601 -42.68 37.29 10.46
N PRO A 602 -43.65 36.47 10.00
CA PRO A 602 -45.04 36.89 9.86
C PRO A 602 -45.57 37.48 11.16
N GLY A 603 -46.29 38.61 11.06
CA GLY A 603 -46.78 39.32 12.25
C GLY A 603 -45.72 40.16 12.95
N PHE A 604 -44.70 40.63 12.21
CA PHE A 604 -43.64 41.53 12.70
C PHE A 604 -44.14 42.61 13.67
N GLU A 605 -45.20 43.34 13.32
CA GLU A 605 -45.78 44.39 14.19
C GLU A 605 -46.14 43.86 15.58
N LYS A 606 -46.80 42.70 15.67
CA LYS A 606 -47.15 42.05 16.94
C LYS A 606 -45.93 41.54 17.71
N LEU A 607 -44.91 41.05 17.02
CA LEU A 607 -43.69 40.57 17.67
C LEU A 607 -42.88 41.73 18.25
N ILE A 608 -42.88 42.87 17.58
CA ILE A 608 -42.32 44.11 18.12
C ILE A 608 -43.13 44.57 19.32
N GLU A 609 -44.47 44.54 19.26
CA GLU A 609 -45.32 44.86 20.42
C GLU A 609 -44.99 43.97 21.62
N VAL A 610 -44.85 42.65 21.42
CA VAL A 610 -44.43 41.70 22.48
C VAL A 610 -43.06 42.06 23.05
N ARG A 611 -42.11 42.46 22.20
CA ARG A 611 -40.78 42.90 22.64
C ARG A 611 -40.83 44.20 23.44
N LEU A 612 -41.61 45.19 22.99
CA LEU A 612 -41.80 46.45 23.71
C LEU A 612 -42.51 46.21 25.05
N GLU A 613 -43.47 45.28 25.11
CA GLU A 613 -44.12 44.86 26.35
C GLU A 613 -43.15 44.19 27.32
N ALA A 614 -42.36 43.23 26.84
CA ALA A 614 -41.34 42.56 27.63
C ALA A 614 -40.31 43.57 28.18
N PHE A 615 -39.84 44.47 27.32
CA PHE A 615 -38.90 45.51 27.68
C PHE A 615 -39.48 46.50 28.72
N THR A 616 -40.72 46.95 28.52
CA THR A 616 -41.41 47.84 29.47
C THR A 616 -41.67 47.14 30.81
N LYS A 617 -42.01 45.85 30.80
CA LYS A 617 -42.20 45.07 32.03
C LYS A 617 -40.90 44.96 32.83
N GLU A 618 -39.77 44.79 32.16
CA GLU A 618 -38.46 44.66 32.78
C GLU A 618 -37.90 46.00 33.27
N HIS A 619 -38.19 47.10 32.56
CA HIS A 619 -37.49 48.36 32.76
C HIS A 619 -38.38 49.58 33.01
N GLY A 620 -39.63 49.60 32.55
CA GLY A 620 -40.51 50.78 32.58
C GLY A 620 -40.68 51.39 33.98
N LYS A 621 -40.93 50.57 35.01
CA LYS A 621 -41.04 51.06 36.41
C LYS A 621 -39.76 51.73 36.93
N LYS A 622 -38.59 51.28 36.47
CA LYS A 622 -37.30 51.76 36.96
C LYS A 622 -36.91 53.09 36.31
N TYR A 623 -37.37 53.35 35.09
CA TYR A 623 -36.97 54.53 34.30
C TYR A 623 -38.13 55.49 34.00
N GLY A 624 -39.34 55.18 34.46
CA GLY A 624 -40.50 56.08 34.36
C GLY A 624 -41.04 56.23 32.94
N PHE A 625 -41.03 55.16 32.15
CA PHE A 625 -41.65 55.11 30.82
C PHE A 625 -42.61 53.94 30.70
N ASP A 626 -43.66 54.11 29.89
CA ASP A 626 -44.59 53.05 29.50
C ASP A 626 -44.32 52.59 28.05
N LYS A 627 -45.03 51.55 27.61
CA LYS A 627 -44.88 50.98 26.27
C LYS A 627 -45.08 52.04 25.17
N ASP A 628 -46.06 52.92 25.38
CA ASP A 628 -46.45 53.94 24.41
C ASP A 628 -45.45 55.10 24.31
N ASP A 629 -44.54 55.22 25.28
CA ASP A 629 -43.41 56.15 25.26
C ASP A 629 -42.21 55.61 24.47
N LEU A 630 -42.30 54.38 23.97
CA LEU A 630 -41.23 53.72 23.24
C LEU A 630 -41.55 53.66 21.74
N MET A 631 -40.49 53.79 20.95
CA MET A 631 -40.50 53.47 19.53
C MET A 631 -39.29 52.60 19.18
N VAL A 632 -39.36 52.00 17.99
CA VAL A 632 -38.28 51.16 17.46
C VAL A 632 -37.69 51.89 16.27
N ILE A 633 -36.35 51.99 16.20
CA ILE A 633 -35.67 52.51 15.01
C ILE A 633 -34.61 51.53 14.52
N PRO A 634 -34.37 51.45 13.21
CA PRO A 634 -33.28 50.65 12.67
C PRO A 634 -31.93 51.16 13.20
N THR A 635 -30.97 50.26 13.35
CA THR A 635 -29.59 50.62 13.75
C THR A 635 -28.81 51.24 12.59
N ASP A 636 -27.83 52.10 12.90
CA ASP A 636 -27.08 52.90 11.92
C ASP A 636 -26.19 52.05 10.96
N ASN A 637 -25.87 50.81 11.34
CA ASN A 637 -25.02 49.87 10.57
C ASN A 637 -25.79 48.89 9.67
N GLY A 638 -27.09 49.12 9.42
CA GLY A 638 -27.82 48.38 8.39
C GLY A 638 -28.93 47.46 8.88
N PHE A 639 -29.63 46.92 7.89
CA PHE A 639 -30.95 46.30 7.93
C PHE A 639 -30.98 44.99 8.73
N GLY A 640 -32.03 44.78 9.54
CA GLY A 640 -32.25 43.53 10.28
C GLY A 640 -31.89 43.57 11.77
N ALA A 641 -31.51 44.73 12.29
CA ALA A 641 -31.43 45.01 13.73
C ALA A 641 -32.13 46.33 14.06
N TRP A 642 -32.73 46.38 15.24
CA TRP A 642 -33.46 47.54 15.72
C TRP A 642 -33.08 47.87 17.14
N LYS A 643 -33.10 49.16 17.45
CA LYS A 643 -32.91 49.71 18.79
C LYS A 643 -34.24 50.26 19.31
N ILE A 644 -34.51 50.00 20.58
CA ILE A 644 -35.63 50.61 21.30
C ILE A 644 -35.19 51.99 21.78
N VAL A 645 -35.97 53.03 21.49
CA VAL A 645 -35.70 54.42 21.87
C VAL A 645 -36.96 55.11 22.38
N MET A 646 -36.80 56.26 23.04
CA MET A 646 -37.93 57.09 23.47
C MET A 646 -38.64 57.73 22.26
N ALA A 647 -39.96 57.69 22.28
CA ALA A 647 -40.81 58.37 21.33
C ALA A 647 -40.57 59.89 21.38
N GLY A 648 -40.26 60.50 20.24
CA GLY A 648 -40.08 61.96 20.11
C GLY A 648 -38.64 62.45 20.16
N THR A 649 -37.69 61.64 20.64
CA THR A 649 -36.25 61.94 20.64
C THR A 649 -35.48 60.85 19.90
N PRO A 650 -35.54 60.80 18.55
CA PRO A 650 -35.02 59.69 17.75
C PRO A 650 -33.50 59.49 17.79
N PHE A 651 -32.77 60.38 18.47
CA PHE A 651 -31.31 60.36 18.57
C PHE A 651 -30.77 60.07 19.95
N ASP A 652 -31.60 60.07 20.99
CA ASP A 652 -31.15 59.74 22.35
C ASP A 652 -31.40 58.25 22.62
N PRO A 653 -30.34 57.40 22.63
CA PRO A 653 -30.48 56.06 23.16
C PRO A 653 -30.98 56.17 24.61
N LEU A 654 -31.91 55.30 24.99
CA LEU A 654 -32.30 55.12 26.39
C LEU A 654 -31.04 54.89 27.22
N SER A 655 -30.62 55.92 27.96
CA SER A 655 -29.42 55.86 28.79
C SER A 655 -29.74 55.01 30.02
N TYR A 656 -29.46 53.71 29.94
CA TYR A 656 -29.74 52.75 30.99
C TYR A 656 -28.46 52.44 31.80
N GLY A 657 -28.34 53.06 32.98
CA GLY A 657 -27.30 52.75 33.97
C GLY A 657 -25.97 53.52 33.81
N GLU A 658 -25.16 53.55 34.87
CA GLU A 658 -23.92 54.36 34.97
C GLU A 658 -22.79 53.98 33.99
N LYS A 659 -22.93 52.93 33.17
CA LYS A 659 -21.84 52.42 32.30
C LYS A 659 -22.23 51.93 30.89
N SER A 660 -23.42 52.20 30.36
CA SER A 660 -23.76 51.76 28.98
C SER A 660 -24.48 52.83 28.17
N THR A 661 -23.85 53.26 27.08
CA THR A 661 -24.36 54.21 26.07
C THR A 661 -25.08 53.52 24.91
N THR A 662 -25.26 52.19 24.94
CA THR A 662 -25.89 51.45 23.82
C THR A 662 -27.33 51.07 24.13
N ALA A 663 -28.26 51.66 23.36
CA ALA A 663 -29.67 51.26 23.38
C ALA A 663 -29.82 49.73 23.19
N PRO A 664 -30.88 49.10 23.74
CA PRO A 664 -31.11 47.67 23.58
C PRO A 664 -31.35 47.37 22.11
N ILE A 665 -30.47 46.54 21.53
CA ILE A 665 -30.56 46.10 20.14
C ILE A 665 -31.15 44.69 20.13
N PHE A 666 -32.14 44.46 19.26
CA PHE A 666 -32.61 43.14 18.91
C PHE A 666 -32.56 42.95 17.40
N THR A 667 -32.45 41.70 16.97
CA THR A 667 -32.19 41.32 15.59
C THR A 667 -33.38 40.56 14.98
N ALA A 668 -33.37 40.38 13.67
CA ALA A 668 -34.36 39.56 12.98
C ALA A 668 -34.38 38.11 13.51
N LYS A 669 -33.23 37.60 13.98
CA LYS A 669 -33.13 36.28 14.62
C LYS A 669 -33.95 36.24 15.90
N ASP A 670 -33.81 37.24 16.75
CA ASP A 670 -34.53 37.32 18.03
C ASP A 670 -36.04 37.31 17.81
N LEU A 671 -36.52 38.01 16.77
CA LEU A 671 -37.93 37.99 16.40
C LEU A 671 -38.39 36.64 15.86
N TRP A 672 -37.57 35.95 15.06
CA TRP A 672 -37.89 34.61 14.58
C TRP A 672 -37.95 33.59 15.72
N ASP A 673 -37.08 33.73 16.71
CA ASP A 673 -37.09 32.91 17.91
C ASP A 673 -38.37 33.17 18.72
N ASP A 674 -38.80 34.43 18.85
CA ASP A 674 -40.09 34.78 19.47
C ASP A 674 -41.29 34.24 18.69
N TYR A 675 -41.27 34.34 17.35
CA TYR A 675 -42.31 33.80 16.47
C TYR A 675 -42.43 32.29 16.62
N LYS A 676 -41.29 31.58 16.65
CA LYS A 676 -41.26 30.13 16.89
C LYS A 676 -41.73 29.78 18.29
N LEU A 677 -41.40 30.58 19.29
CA LEU A 677 -41.92 30.39 20.65
C LEU A 677 -43.45 30.55 20.66
N THR A 678 -43.99 31.56 19.98
CA THR A 678 -45.44 31.78 19.89
C THR A 678 -46.14 30.67 19.09
N GLN A 679 -45.56 30.22 17.97
CA GLN A 679 -46.09 29.10 17.19
C GLN A 679 -46.02 27.78 17.95
N SER A 680 -44.88 27.46 18.59
CA SER A 680 -44.74 26.23 19.37
C SER A 680 -45.64 26.21 20.60
N ALA A 681 -45.91 27.37 21.22
CA ALA A 681 -46.89 27.48 22.30
C ALA A 681 -48.32 27.29 21.77
N ALA A 682 -48.65 27.84 20.60
CA ALA A 682 -49.95 27.64 19.95
C ALA A 682 -50.16 26.18 19.51
N ASP A 683 -49.14 25.56 18.91
CA ASP A 683 -49.15 24.15 18.49
C ASP A 683 -49.18 23.21 19.70
N SER A 684 -48.44 23.51 20.77
CA SER A 684 -48.49 22.74 22.01
C SER A 684 -49.84 22.84 22.67
N LYS A 685 -50.46 24.03 22.67
CA LYS A 685 -51.83 24.24 23.15
C LYS A 685 -52.86 23.51 22.28
N ALA A 686 -52.76 23.60 20.96
CA ALA A 686 -53.65 22.89 20.03
C ALA A 686 -53.49 21.37 20.12
N ARG A 687 -52.27 20.86 20.29
CA ARG A 687 -52.00 19.43 20.54
C ARG A 687 -52.50 19.00 21.91
N PHE A 688 -52.33 19.82 22.95
CA PHE A 688 -52.86 19.56 24.27
C PHE A 688 -54.39 19.52 24.25
N GLU A 689 -55.05 20.45 23.57
CA GLU A 689 -56.50 20.48 23.38
C GLU A 689 -56.99 19.31 22.52
N ALA A 690 -56.23 18.88 21.49
CA ALA A 690 -56.55 17.71 20.68
C ALA A 690 -56.37 16.38 21.42
N ILE A 691 -55.34 16.26 22.26
CA ILE A 691 -55.03 15.05 23.06
C ILE A 691 -55.99 14.93 24.24
N HIS A 692 -56.35 16.04 24.89
CA HIS A 692 -57.32 16.02 26.00
C HIS A 692 -58.78 16.04 25.53
N GLY A 693 -59.03 16.39 24.27
CA GLY A 693 -60.35 16.28 23.64
C GLY A 693 -60.71 14.89 23.10
N GLN A 694 -59.75 13.97 22.93
CA GLN A 694 -60.00 12.62 22.42
C GLN A 694 -59.43 11.51 23.32
N ASP A 695 -60.37 10.92 24.08
CA ASP A 695 -60.43 9.52 24.55
C ASP A 695 -59.15 8.90 25.14
N GLN A 696 -58.96 9.11 26.45
CA GLN A 696 -57.89 8.53 27.27
C GLN A 696 -57.86 6.99 27.29
N GLY A 697 -58.94 6.30 26.89
CA GLY A 697 -59.01 4.84 26.91
C GLY A 697 -58.14 4.13 25.88
N ALA A 698 -57.90 4.74 24.71
CA ALA A 698 -57.21 4.10 23.60
C ALA A 698 -55.68 4.03 23.77
N LEU A 699 -55.09 5.02 24.46
CA LEU A 699 -53.64 5.08 24.71
C LEU A 699 -53.21 4.00 25.71
N TYR A 700 -54.04 3.76 26.74
CA TYR A 700 -53.81 2.76 27.78
C TYR A 700 -53.83 1.33 27.22
N GLY A 701 -54.71 1.06 26.25
CA GLY A 701 -54.81 -0.25 25.59
C GLY A 701 -53.60 -0.60 24.70
N ARG A 702 -52.94 0.40 24.08
CA ARG A 702 -51.79 0.17 23.18
C ARG A 702 -50.50 -0.12 23.95
N LEU A 703 -50.29 0.54 25.08
CA LEU A 703 -49.12 0.32 25.94
C LEU A 703 -49.13 -1.06 26.60
N LYS A 704 -50.31 -1.54 27.04
CA LYS A 704 -50.48 -2.89 27.61
C LYS A 704 -50.18 -4.01 26.60
N LYS A 705 -50.47 -3.79 25.31
CA LYS A 705 -50.25 -4.78 24.25
C LYS A 705 -48.79 -4.88 23.81
N ALA A 706 -48.02 -3.80 23.96
CA ALA A 706 -46.59 -3.77 23.63
C ALA A 706 -45.72 -4.50 24.68
N SER A 707 -46.16 -4.59 25.94
CA SER A 707 -45.46 -5.30 27.00
C SER A 707 -45.60 -6.83 26.96
N GLU A 708 -46.47 -7.38 26.09
CA GLU A 708 -46.77 -8.82 26.02
C GLU A 708 -45.98 -9.58 24.94
N VAL A 709 -45.11 -8.90 24.17
CA VAL A 709 -44.33 -9.53 23.09
C VAL A 709 -43.03 -10.16 23.62
N LYS A 710 -42.96 -11.50 23.62
CA LYS A 710 -41.79 -12.31 23.98
C LYS A 710 -40.56 -11.95 23.13
N GLN A 711 -39.41 -11.76 23.79
CA GLN A 711 -38.12 -11.52 23.14
C GLN A 711 -37.66 -12.71 22.29
N PRO A 712 -37.00 -12.49 21.13
CA PRO A 712 -36.37 -13.54 20.35
C PRO A 712 -35.02 -13.95 20.97
N THR A 713 -34.85 -15.26 21.19
CA THR A 713 -33.60 -15.89 21.61
C THR A 713 -32.52 -15.74 20.53
N ILE A 714 -31.50 -14.91 20.78
CA ILE A 714 -30.25 -14.91 20.01
C ILE A 714 -29.16 -15.57 20.86
N GLY A 715 -28.62 -16.67 20.35
CA GLY A 715 -27.74 -17.61 21.05
C GLY A 715 -26.27 -17.17 21.10
N THR A 716 -25.96 -16.22 21.97
CA THR A 716 -24.60 -16.07 22.53
C THR A 716 -24.73 -15.84 24.03
N GLN A 717 -24.22 -16.78 24.83
CA GLN A 717 -24.23 -16.65 26.28
C GLN A 717 -23.36 -15.46 26.69
N LEU A 718 -24.02 -14.37 27.10
CA LEU A 718 -23.37 -13.29 27.84
C LEU A 718 -22.70 -13.88 29.09
N ARG A 719 -21.53 -13.35 29.46
CA ARG A 719 -20.91 -13.70 30.74
C ARG A 719 -21.93 -13.43 31.87
N PRO A 720 -22.05 -14.29 32.89
CA PRO A 720 -23.10 -14.21 33.91
C PRO A 720 -23.20 -12.85 34.62
N ASP A 721 -22.08 -12.14 34.74
CA ASP A 721 -21.99 -10.79 35.34
C ASP A 721 -22.62 -9.70 34.46
N LEU A 722 -22.53 -9.82 33.12
CA LEU A 722 -23.17 -8.90 32.18
C LEU A 722 -24.67 -9.15 32.07
N GLN A 723 -25.09 -10.43 32.10
CA GLN A 723 -26.51 -10.77 32.12
C GLN A 723 -27.19 -10.18 33.36
N ARG A 724 -26.55 -10.29 34.53
CA ARG A 724 -27.08 -9.71 35.78
C ARG A 724 -27.23 -8.19 35.73
N LYS A 725 -26.25 -7.47 35.14
CA LYS A 725 -26.33 -6.01 34.98
C LYS A 725 -27.44 -5.58 34.01
N LEU A 726 -27.66 -6.34 32.95
CA LEU A 726 -28.75 -6.07 32.00
C LEU A 726 -30.13 -6.27 32.66
N ASP A 727 -30.27 -7.32 33.47
CA ASP A 727 -31.51 -7.61 34.20
C ASP A 727 -31.80 -6.54 35.28
N GLU A 728 -30.76 -6.07 35.99
CA GLU A 728 -30.86 -4.96 36.95
C GLU A 728 -31.26 -3.63 36.28
N ALA A 729 -30.72 -3.31 35.11
CA ALA A 729 -31.06 -2.10 34.36
C ALA A 729 -32.50 -2.14 33.82
N ASN A 730 -32.94 -3.29 33.29
CA ASN A 730 -34.32 -3.46 32.82
C ASN A 730 -35.33 -3.34 33.97
N LYS A 731 -35.00 -3.87 35.15
CA LYS A 731 -35.84 -3.73 36.35
C LYS A 731 -35.96 -2.26 36.77
N ALA A 732 -34.85 -1.52 36.84
CA ALA A 732 -34.85 -0.11 37.20
C ALA A 732 -35.67 0.75 36.21
N PHE A 733 -35.59 0.44 34.91
CA PHE A 733 -36.41 1.10 33.90
C PHE A 733 -37.90 0.81 34.07
N MET A 734 -38.28 -0.45 34.32
CA MET A 734 -39.68 -0.82 34.52
C MET A 734 -40.26 -0.22 35.81
N ASP A 735 -39.47 -0.15 36.89
CA ASP A 735 -39.88 0.49 38.14
C ASP A 735 -40.09 2.01 37.96
N TRP A 736 -39.27 2.67 37.11
CA TRP A 736 -39.45 4.08 36.77
C TRP A 736 -40.71 4.35 35.92
N VAL A 737 -40.97 3.49 34.92
CA VAL A 737 -42.17 3.59 34.08
C VAL A 737 -43.43 3.34 34.92
N MET A 738 -43.41 2.35 35.82
CA MET A 738 -44.55 1.97 36.64
C MET A 738 -44.79 2.95 37.80
N GLY A 739 -43.74 3.50 38.39
CA GLY A 739 -43.83 4.47 39.49
C GLY A 739 -44.46 5.82 39.10
N ARG A 740 -44.39 6.21 37.82
CA ARG A 740 -45.11 7.39 37.31
C ARG A 740 -46.61 7.16 37.09
N SER A 741 -47.09 5.92 37.08
CA SER A 741 -48.50 5.62 36.82
C SER A 741 -49.40 5.70 38.07
N GLN A 742 -48.82 5.78 39.28
CA GLN A 742 -49.58 5.74 40.53
C GLN A 742 -49.76 7.10 41.23
N ASP A 743 -49.19 8.19 40.73
CA ASP A 743 -49.39 9.52 41.31
C ASP A 743 -50.44 10.33 40.52
N THR A 744 -51.71 10.12 40.85
CA THR A 744 -52.85 10.84 40.28
C THR A 744 -53.21 12.12 41.04
N SER A 745 -52.31 12.68 41.86
CA SER A 745 -52.58 13.91 42.62
C SER A 745 -51.77 15.12 42.13
N PHE A 746 -52.22 15.73 41.04
CA PHE A 746 -51.71 17.04 40.61
C PHE A 746 -52.18 18.13 41.59
N LYS A 747 -51.33 18.48 42.57
CA LYS A 747 -51.33 19.82 43.18
C LYS A 747 -50.02 20.51 42.85
N ARG A 748 -50.15 21.69 42.24
CA ARG A 748 -49.07 22.63 41.92
C ARG A 748 -48.16 22.82 43.14
N ASN A 749 -46.88 22.49 42.98
CA ASN A 749 -45.84 23.18 43.70
C ASN A 749 -44.53 23.14 42.91
N ASP A 750 -43.91 24.31 42.81
CA ASP A 750 -42.64 24.56 42.11
C ASP A 750 -41.49 23.86 42.83
N GLN A 751 -41.07 22.69 42.36
CA GLN A 751 -39.73 22.13 42.58
C GLN A 751 -39.56 20.85 41.73
N TYR A 752 -38.78 20.94 40.65
CA TYR A 752 -38.30 19.78 39.91
C TYR A 752 -37.26 19.02 40.75
N PRO A 753 -37.39 17.71 41.00
CA PRO A 753 -36.27 16.92 41.49
C PRO A 753 -35.30 16.64 40.35
N GLN A 754 -34.02 16.81 40.64
CA GLN A 754 -32.90 16.61 39.72
C GLN A 754 -32.87 15.18 39.15
N GLN A 755 -32.47 15.08 37.88
CA GLN A 755 -32.17 13.80 37.22
C GLN A 755 -31.08 13.03 37.98
N PRO A 756 -31.16 11.69 38.12
CA PRO A 756 -30.01 10.91 38.55
C PRO A 756 -28.95 10.91 37.45
N PRO A 757 -27.66 11.10 37.77
CA PRO A 757 -26.58 10.91 36.83
C PRO A 757 -26.37 9.40 36.61
N TYR A 758 -25.90 9.05 35.41
CA TYR A 758 -25.50 7.70 34.96
C TYR A 758 -26.62 6.78 34.46
N VAL A 759 -26.86 6.85 33.16
CA VAL A 759 -26.96 5.65 32.31
C VAL A 759 -26.16 5.93 31.04
N LYS A 760 -25.07 5.18 30.86
CA LYS A 760 -24.20 5.19 29.68
C LYS A 760 -24.44 3.88 28.92
#